data_AF-A0A9N8DL66-F1
#
_entry.id   AF-A0A9N8DL66-F1
#
_cell.length_a   1.000
_cell.length_b   1.000
_cell.length_c   1.000
_cell.angle_alpha   90.00
_cell.angle_beta   90.00
_cell.angle_gamma   90.00
#
_symmetry.space_group_name_H-M   'P 1'
#
loop_
_entity.id
_entity.type
_entity.pdbx_description
1 polymer ?
#
loop_
_entity_poly.entity_id
_entity_poly.type
_entity_poly.pdbx_seq_one_letter_code
_entity_poly.pdbx_strand_id
1 'polypeptide(L)'
;MFDDSDWRDFRAKLVMGETKEASGSRSTPPPPSDAEIIEDADGIGDLDGIGSIFMDSSRLPTNDTTSKAFSDASSTASAAAAANKMTPLDPSQWAYESGKVIEQGAVILGGVEQAFGFGLRQQYFHKAAILVLDHEENTFTKGIILNRPTDLTLEDDINPGVRWRVWFGGDVQGLNSAKPDIVCLHSLKNEQATKASIKVMKDIKWTTFENAKRLVQIGAAQPTDFWVFMGYAGWGAGQLMGELNRKSWYMVATDSQTLLKELARQSAASDPREAGLDTWTLLMDMIGRSGIAKEYTGDFDDLMLKEWALGNLLSAEAGGGGGERDLSADAAIRGSPSFPMESTPKRGGNNDPLFGRLMNRMTSRGGGDQVQEGSVLRASPADRSPFLLQGQEYHKSVVLVLSEENGITVGAILNRPASKGLDIQIRDKSTGEKKKVMVPLRFGGQYTVKGSEALLWLHSSSKLRDADVGAPVGGQEDGIWKCTAEDVISAIGRHIAKPEDFVVVSGVSVWGTVPGKSQAGGIQEEVDKGKFELVPDSNIKSVWNALSKQDVLTSENLSLNLELATEAWNAGAGRRNGKMNGAFTNGRSNGKENDNLPPMSGLGDGFDEEDDSLVFKSSVKVSALSDDALRSWVKTFLLGLPSMQG
;
A
#
# COMPACT_ATOMS: atom_id res chain seq x y z
N MET A 1 18.45 19.09 -0.77
CA MET A 1 18.85 17.97 -1.63
C MET A 1 19.01 16.78 -0.68
N PHE A 2 17.94 16.01 -0.49
CA PHE A 2 17.97 14.79 0.32
C PHE A 2 17.79 13.64 -0.67
N ASP A 3 18.75 12.73 -0.63
CA ASP A 3 18.94 11.63 -1.56
C ASP A 3 18.18 10.40 -1.04
N ASP A 4 17.53 9.66 -1.94
CA ASP A 4 16.78 8.41 -1.71
C ASP A 4 17.67 7.26 -1.18
N SER A 5 18.96 7.52 -0.99
CA SER A 5 19.94 6.59 -0.45
C SER A 5 19.77 6.33 1.06
N ASP A 6 19.12 7.21 1.81
CA ASP A 6 19.14 7.18 3.29
C ASP A 6 18.21 6.09 3.89
N TRP A 7 17.16 5.68 3.16
CA TRP A 7 16.27 4.60 3.64
C TRP A 7 16.89 3.20 3.48
N ARG A 8 17.80 3.04 2.52
CA ARG A 8 18.56 1.80 2.30
C ARG A 8 19.61 1.58 3.40
N ASP A 9 20.26 2.65 3.84
CA ASP A 9 21.17 2.64 5.00
C ASP A 9 20.42 2.34 6.31
N PHE A 10 19.16 2.76 6.42
CA PHE A 10 18.29 2.38 7.53
C PHE A 10 17.92 0.88 7.51
N ARG A 11 17.65 0.31 6.32
CA ARG A 11 17.42 -1.14 6.13
C ARG A 11 18.66 -1.97 6.50
N ALA A 12 19.86 -1.48 6.17
CA ALA A 12 21.11 -2.14 6.55
C ALA A 12 21.33 -2.16 8.08
N LYS A 13 21.01 -1.05 8.77
CA LYS A 13 21.16 -0.93 10.23
C LYS A 13 20.15 -1.75 11.03
N LEU A 14 18.98 -2.03 10.49
CA LEU A 14 17.95 -2.83 11.17
C LEU A 14 18.20 -4.35 11.07
N VAL A 15 18.85 -4.79 9.99
CA VAL A 15 19.19 -6.21 9.73
C VAL A 15 20.51 -6.60 10.39
N MET A 16 21.46 -5.66 10.50
CA MET A 16 22.76 -5.87 11.13
C MET A 16 22.66 -5.47 12.61
N GLY A 17 22.22 -6.39 13.46
CA GLY A 17 22.29 -6.22 14.92
C GLY A 17 23.74 -6.10 15.38
N GLU A 18 24.30 -4.89 15.37
CA GLU A 18 25.67 -4.64 15.82
C GLU A 18 25.68 -4.33 17.33
N THR A 19 25.89 -5.38 18.12
CA THR A 19 26.53 -5.24 19.43
C THR A 19 28.01 -4.90 19.21
N LYS A 20 28.39 -3.68 19.61
CA LYS A 20 29.80 -3.26 19.70
C LYS A 20 30.54 -4.12 20.74
N GLU A 21 31.53 -4.89 20.30
CA GLU A 21 32.68 -5.27 21.14
C GLU A 21 34.00 -5.22 20.34
N ALA A 22 35.08 -5.05 21.08
CA ALA A 22 36.32 -4.39 20.70
C ALA A 22 37.46 -5.32 20.24
N SER A 23 38.28 -4.81 19.32
CA SER A 23 39.74 -4.97 19.13
C SER A 23 40.41 -6.36 19.17
N GLY A 24 41.19 -6.69 18.10
CA GLY A 24 42.34 -7.61 18.24
C GLY A 24 42.95 -8.24 16.97
N SER A 25 43.76 -7.48 16.23
CA SER A 25 45.00 -7.82 15.46
C SER A 25 45.21 -9.11 14.60
N ARG A 26 45.81 -8.86 13.40
CA ARG A 26 46.78 -9.66 12.58
C ARG A 26 46.25 -10.95 11.92
N SER A 27 46.66 -11.38 10.71
CA SER A 27 47.70 -11.03 9.73
C SER A 27 47.48 -11.86 8.44
N THR A 28 47.80 -11.32 7.26
CA THR A 28 47.93 -12.02 5.95
C THR A 28 49.12 -13.01 5.94
N PRO A 29 49.08 -14.13 5.16
CA PRO A 29 49.73 -14.17 3.82
C PRO A 29 49.08 -15.23 2.84
N PRO A 30 49.74 -15.74 1.75
CA PRO A 30 49.67 -15.31 0.34
C PRO A 30 49.14 -16.43 -0.64
N PRO A 31 49.08 -16.21 -1.98
CA PRO A 31 48.48 -17.16 -2.94
C PRO A 31 49.51 -18.09 -3.64
N PRO A 32 49.03 -19.17 -4.28
CA PRO A 32 49.57 -19.65 -5.57
C PRO A 32 48.45 -20.12 -6.54
N SER A 33 48.39 -19.72 -7.82
CA SER A 33 49.19 -20.08 -9.02
C SER A 33 48.51 -21.16 -9.91
N ASP A 34 48.14 -20.73 -11.12
CA ASP A 34 48.18 -21.36 -12.47
C ASP A 34 47.92 -22.86 -12.74
N ALA A 35 47.38 -23.06 -13.96
CA ALA A 35 47.30 -24.26 -14.82
C ALA A 35 46.09 -25.19 -14.55
N GLU A 36 45.39 -25.75 -15.54
CA GLU A 36 45.69 -25.98 -16.96
C GLU A 36 44.40 -26.32 -17.74
N ILE A 37 44.46 -26.13 -19.05
CA ILE A 37 43.43 -26.40 -20.08
C ILE A 37 43.41 -27.89 -20.43
N ILE A 38 42.23 -28.48 -20.65
CA ILE A 38 42.05 -29.65 -21.54
C ILE A 38 40.75 -29.47 -22.35
N GLU A 39 40.91 -29.49 -23.68
CA GLU A 39 39.87 -29.55 -24.73
C GLU A 39 39.43 -31.00 -25.04
N ASP A 40 38.42 -31.10 -25.91
CA ASP A 40 37.95 -32.23 -26.73
C ASP A 40 36.95 -33.21 -26.11
N ALA A 41 35.97 -33.77 -26.83
CA ALA A 41 35.34 -33.51 -28.13
C ALA A 41 34.15 -34.49 -28.25
N ASP A 42 33.18 -34.13 -29.10
CA ASP A 42 32.29 -34.98 -29.93
C ASP A 42 31.32 -36.01 -29.31
N GLY A 43 30.08 -35.98 -29.82
CA GLY A 43 29.11 -37.06 -29.65
C GLY A 43 27.68 -36.75 -30.11
N ILE A 44 27.47 -36.78 -31.42
CA ILE A 44 26.20 -36.64 -32.17
C ILE A 44 25.13 -37.66 -31.74
N GLY A 45 23.85 -37.25 -31.77
CA GLY A 45 22.70 -38.16 -31.77
C GLY A 45 21.35 -37.44 -31.93
N ASP A 46 20.90 -37.32 -33.18
CA ASP A 46 19.56 -36.85 -33.59
C ASP A 46 18.42 -37.60 -32.87
N LEU A 47 17.33 -36.88 -32.56
CA LEU A 47 15.99 -37.41 -32.82
C LEU A 47 14.95 -36.27 -32.95
N ASP A 48 14.41 -36.17 -34.16
CA ASP A 48 13.33 -35.29 -34.56
C ASP A 48 11.99 -35.62 -33.89
N GLY A 49 11.25 -34.57 -33.56
CA GLY A 49 9.82 -34.68 -33.29
C GLY A 49 9.29 -33.56 -32.41
N ILE A 50 8.94 -32.41 -32.99
CA ILE A 50 7.81 -31.55 -32.62
C ILE A 50 7.64 -30.54 -33.79
N GLY A 51 6.64 -30.79 -34.62
CA GLY A 51 6.28 -29.92 -35.74
C GLY A 51 4.82 -30.16 -36.11
N SER A 52 3.89 -29.64 -35.29
CA SER A 52 2.47 -29.44 -35.65
C SER A 52 1.65 -28.92 -34.46
N ILE A 53 1.83 -27.65 -34.07
CA ILE A 53 0.83 -26.91 -33.26
C ILE A 53 0.67 -25.47 -33.77
N PHE A 54 0.60 -25.27 -35.10
CA PHE A 54 0.12 -24.01 -35.65
C PHE A 54 -0.69 -24.30 -36.92
N MET A 55 -1.99 -24.02 -36.88
CA MET A 55 -2.84 -24.01 -38.07
C MET A 55 -2.53 -22.77 -38.89
N ASP A 56 -2.07 -22.98 -40.13
CA ASP A 56 -1.88 -21.97 -41.16
C ASP A 56 -3.23 -21.62 -41.79
N SER A 57 -3.71 -20.40 -41.57
CA SER A 57 -4.83 -19.81 -42.28
C SER A 57 -4.34 -19.16 -43.56
N SER A 58 -4.01 -19.95 -44.59
CA SER A 58 -3.95 -19.44 -45.96
C SER A 58 -3.92 -20.57 -47.01
N ARG A 59 -5.10 -20.96 -47.53
CA ARG A 59 -5.36 -21.39 -48.93
C ARG A 59 -6.76 -22.01 -49.07
N LEU A 60 -7.64 -21.28 -49.74
CA LEU A 60 -8.89 -21.81 -50.32
C LEU A 60 -8.58 -22.52 -51.65
N PRO A 61 -9.30 -23.61 -51.97
CA PRO A 61 -9.69 -23.89 -53.33
C PRO A 61 -11.22 -23.84 -53.50
N THR A 62 -11.58 -23.28 -54.65
CA THR A 62 -12.90 -23.01 -55.22
C THR A 62 -13.64 -24.27 -55.67
N ASN A 63 -14.93 -24.39 -55.35
CA ASN A 63 -16.06 -24.40 -56.30
C ASN A 63 -17.38 -24.89 -55.66
N ASP A 64 -18.40 -24.03 -55.81
CA ASP A 64 -19.83 -24.27 -56.01
C ASP A 64 -20.43 -25.65 -55.67
N THR A 65 -21.51 -25.71 -54.88
CA THR A 65 -22.88 -25.38 -55.35
C THR A 65 -23.90 -25.31 -54.18
N THR A 66 -24.67 -24.22 -54.12
CA THR A 66 -26.09 -24.07 -53.68
C THR A 66 -26.55 -24.27 -52.21
N SER A 67 -26.77 -23.10 -51.57
CA SER A 67 -28.01 -22.60 -50.91
C SER A 67 -28.63 -23.30 -49.68
N LYS A 68 -28.53 -22.66 -48.49
CA LYS A 68 -29.62 -21.91 -47.83
C LYS A 68 -29.18 -21.36 -46.45
N ALA A 69 -29.71 -20.18 -46.12
CA ALA A 69 -29.25 -19.27 -45.06
C ALA A 69 -29.87 -19.51 -43.66
N PHE A 70 -29.04 -19.21 -42.65
CA PHE A 70 -29.26 -18.56 -41.33
C PHE A 70 -30.65 -18.50 -40.65
N SER A 71 -30.68 -18.95 -39.38
CA SER A 71 -31.11 -18.13 -38.22
C SER A 71 -30.73 -18.74 -36.86
N ASP A 72 -30.03 -17.93 -36.06
CA ASP A 72 -29.95 -17.80 -34.59
C ASP A 72 -29.40 -18.89 -33.65
N ALA A 73 -28.30 -18.48 -33.01
CA ALA A 73 -27.70 -19.04 -31.80
C ALA A 73 -28.09 -18.19 -30.58
N SER A 74 -28.47 -18.87 -29.49
CA SER A 74 -28.54 -18.32 -28.14
C SER A 74 -27.87 -19.34 -27.21
N SER A 75 -26.65 -19.05 -26.77
CA SER A 75 -26.00 -19.75 -25.65
C SER A 75 -24.83 -18.93 -25.10
N THR A 76 -25.10 -17.89 -24.32
CA THR A 76 -24.10 -17.07 -23.60
C THR A 76 -24.04 -17.38 -22.10
N ALA A 77 -24.43 -18.59 -21.67
CA ALA A 77 -24.45 -18.95 -20.25
C ALA A 77 -23.33 -19.92 -19.80
N SER A 78 -22.41 -20.37 -20.68
CA SER A 78 -21.41 -21.39 -20.30
C SER A 78 -19.94 -20.94 -20.37
N ALA A 79 -19.64 -19.68 -20.69
CA ALA A 79 -18.26 -19.19 -20.80
C ALA A 79 -17.72 -18.59 -19.49
N ALA A 80 -18.56 -17.92 -18.69
CA ALA A 80 -18.14 -17.25 -17.46
C ALA A 80 -17.78 -18.22 -16.32
N ALA A 81 -18.40 -19.41 -16.26
CA ALA A 81 -18.14 -20.40 -15.21
C ALA A 81 -16.85 -21.22 -15.42
N ALA A 82 -16.17 -21.08 -16.56
CA ALA A 82 -14.96 -21.83 -16.89
C ALA A 82 -13.65 -21.09 -16.57
N ALA A 83 -13.69 -19.77 -16.34
CA ALA A 83 -12.50 -18.94 -16.15
C ALA A 83 -11.82 -19.09 -14.76
N ASN A 84 -12.46 -19.78 -13.82
CA ASN A 84 -12.02 -19.92 -12.43
C ASN A 84 -11.48 -21.32 -12.07
N LYS A 85 -11.24 -22.17 -13.08
CA LYS A 85 -10.60 -23.48 -12.88
C LYS A 85 -9.18 -23.41 -13.42
N MET A 86 -8.22 -23.62 -12.54
CA MET A 86 -6.84 -23.98 -12.83
C MET A 86 -6.76 -24.81 -14.12
N THR A 87 -5.98 -24.37 -15.09
CA THR A 87 -5.73 -25.16 -16.30
C THR A 87 -5.18 -26.53 -15.84
N PRO A 88 -5.78 -27.67 -16.23
CA PRO A 88 -5.23 -28.97 -15.88
C PRO A 88 -3.76 -29.04 -16.32
N LEU A 89 -2.87 -29.33 -15.37
CA LEU A 89 -1.45 -29.47 -15.66
C LEU A 89 -1.25 -30.62 -16.65
N ASP A 90 -0.50 -30.35 -17.71
CA ASP A 90 -0.03 -31.37 -18.64
C ASP A 90 1.01 -32.26 -17.93
N PRO A 91 1.05 -33.58 -18.16
CA PRO A 91 2.08 -34.46 -17.59
C PRO A 91 3.54 -34.03 -17.84
N SER A 92 3.79 -33.21 -18.87
CA SER A 92 5.11 -32.63 -19.16
C SER A 92 5.51 -31.47 -18.24
N GLN A 93 4.57 -30.90 -17.49
CA GLN A 93 4.81 -29.77 -16.59
C GLN A 93 5.26 -30.24 -15.21
N TRP A 94 6.29 -29.61 -14.68
CA TRP A 94 6.81 -29.92 -13.35
C TRP A 94 7.35 -28.69 -12.64
N ALA A 95 7.25 -28.74 -11.32
CA ALA A 95 7.96 -27.84 -10.42
C ALA A 95 8.32 -28.64 -9.16
N TYR A 96 9.48 -28.37 -8.57
CA TYR A 96 9.88 -28.94 -7.28
C TYR A 96 10.60 -27.89 -6.45
N GLU A 97 10.55 -28.05 -5.13
CA GLU A 97 11.29 -27.20 -4.21
C GLU A 97 12.80 -27.49 -4.33
N SER A 98 13.58 -26.50 -4.75
CA SER A 98 15.03 -26.62 -4.94
C SER A 98 15.83 -26.32 -3.66
N GLY A 99 15.14 -26.11 -2.54
CA GLY A 99 15.75 -25.82 -1.25
C GLY A 99 16.32 -24.40 -1.18
N LYS A 100 17.64 -24.29 -1.15
CA LYS A 100 18.36 -22.99 -1.03
C LYS A 100 19.29 -22.71 -2.20
N VAL A 101 19.19 -23.49 -3.27
CA VAL A 101 19.98 -23.27 -4.47
C VAL A 101 19.37 -22.08 -5.22
N ILE A 102 20.16 -21.02 -5.36
CA ILE A 102 19.79 -19.84 -6.14
C ILE A 102 20.52 -19.95 -7.47
N GLU A 103 19.76 -20.00 -8.56
CA GLU A 103 20.30 -20.07 -9.91
C GLU A 103 19.43 -19.27 -10.87
N GLN A 104 20.03 -18.87 -11.99
CA GLN A 104 19.31 -18.26 -13.08
C GLN A 104 18.22 -19.22 -13.61
N GLY A 105 17.01 -18.71 -13.82
CA GLY A 105 15.87 -19.51 -14.25
C GLY A 105 15.08 -20.18 -13.12
N ALA A 106 15.57 -20.15 -11.87
CA ALA A 106 14.78 -20.55 -10.73
C ALA A 106 13.65 -19.55 -10.44
N VAL A 107 12.61 -20.03 -9.76
CA VAL A 107 11.46 -19.24 -9.33
C VAL A 107 11.49 -19.09 -7.81
N ILE A 108 11.20 -17.88 -7.34
CA ILE A 108 11.08 -17.54 -5.92
C ILE A 108 9.59 -17.31 -5.63
N LEU A 109 9.04 -18.03 -4.65
CA LEU A 109 7.67 -17.84 -4.20
C LEU A 109 7.65 -17.10 -2.85
N GLY A 110 6.81 -16.09 -2.72
CA GLY A 110 6.61 -15.35 -1.46
C GLY A 110 6.17 -16.27 -0.32
N GLY A 111 6.89 -16.23 0.81
CA GLY A 111 6.57 -17.01 2.00
C GLY A 111 5.49 -16.36 2.86
N VAL A 112 4.55 -17.17 3.37
CA VAL A 112 3.39 -16.72 4.17
C VAL A 112 3.53 -16.99 5.68
N GLU A 113 4.53 -17.77 6.09
CA GLU A 113 4.74 -18.20 7.49
C GLU A 113 5.42 -17.12 8.39
N GLN A 114 5.54 -15.88 7.92
CA GLN A 114 6.33 -14.85 8.60
C GLN A 114 5.50 -14.06 9.63
N ALA A 115 6.09 -13.81 10.80
CA ALA A 115 5.53 -13.00 11.89
C ALA A 115 5.22 -11.53 11.52
N PHE A 116 5.84 -11.03 10.45
CA PHE A 116 5.75 -9.65 9.96
C PHE A 116 5.55 -9.65 8.45
N GLY A 117 4.49 -10.33 8.01
CA GLY A 117 4.14 -10.50 6.60
C GLY A 117 4.22 -9.22 5.76
N PHE A 118 4.21 -9.40 4.45
CA PHE A 118 4.34 -8.31 3.50
C PHE A 118 3.15 -7.33 3.54
N GLY A 119 2.01 -7.73 4.12
CA GLY A 119 0.73 -7.02 4.07
C GLY A 119 0.71 -5.58 4.57
N LEU A 120 1.66 -5.14 5.39
CA LEU A 120 1.73 -3.74 5.85
C LEU A 120 2.69 -2.84 5.08
N ARG A 121 3.76 -3.39 4.47
CA ARG A 121 4.88 -2.56 3.96
C ARG A 121 5.25 -2.82 2.52
N GLN A 122 5.09 -4.06 2.05
CA GLN A 122 5.57 -4.50 0.75
C GLN A 122 4.53 -5.44 0.13
N GLN A 123 3.26 -5.01 0.11
CA GLN A 123 2.12 -5.85 -0.26
C GLN A 123 2.36 -6.59 -1.58
N TYR A 124 3.00 -5.93 -2.54
CA TYR A 124 3.36 -6.49 -3.84
C TYR A 124 4.22 -7.75 -3.80
N PHE A 125 5.00 -8.00 -2.74
CA PHE A 125 5.76 -9.24 -2.55
C PHE A 125 4.96 -10.37 -1.88
N HIS A 126 3.80 -10.08 -1.29
CA HIS A 126 2.92 -11.12 -0.75
C HIS A 126 2.52 -12.10 -1.84
N LYS A 127 2.86 -13.38 -1.68
CA LYS A 127 2.61 -14.42 -2.69
C LYS A 127 3.09 -14.04 -4.11
N ALA A 128 4.21 -13.33 -4.21
CA ALA A 128 4.84 -13.08 -5.50
C ALA A 128 5.46 -14.36 -6.05
N ALA A 129 5.42 -14.54 -7.37
CA ALA A 129 6.19 -15.54 -8.11
C ALA A 129 7.23 -14.81 -8.94
N ILE A 130 8.51 -14.98 -8.61
CA ILE A 130 9.60 -14.17 -9.17
C ILE A 130 10.56 -15.07 -9.95
N LEU A 131 10.78 -14.78 -11.24
CA LEU A 131 11.80 -15.45 -12.04
C LEU A 131 13.16 -14.81 -11.80
N VAL A 132 14.17 -15.60 -11.44
CA VAL A 132 15.56 -15.13 -11.35
C VAL A 132 16.11 -14.96 -12.77
N LEU A 133 16.38 -13.73 -13.17
CA LEU A 133 16.94 -13.40 -14.48
C LEU A 133 18.45 -13.48 -14.51
N ASP A 134 19.08 -13.12 -13.39
CA ASP A 134 20.52 -13.10 -13.21
C ASP A 134 20.85 -13.26 -11.72
N HIS A 135 21.88 -14.05 -11.43
CA HIS A 135 22.33 -14.31 -10.06
C HIS A 135 23.84 -14.40 -10.03
N GLU A 136 24.44 -13.48 -9.28
CA GLU A 136 25.85 -13.54 -8.92
C GLU A 136 25.96 -13.42 -7.39
N GLU A 137 26.42 -14.50 -6.74
CA GLU A 137 26.36 -14.69 -5.29
C GLU A 137 26.96 -13.52 -4.51
N ASN A 138 28.08 -13.00 -5.00
CA ASN A 138 28.88 -11.98 -4.34
C ASN A 138 28.49 -10.54 -4.69
N THR A 139 27.55 -10.34 -5.62
CA THR A 139 27.22 -8.99 -6.09
C THR A 139 25.73 -8.70 -5.98
N PHE A 140 24.93 -9.34 -6.82
CA PHE A 140 23.55 -8.96 -7.04
C PHE A 140 22.73 -10.11 -7.60
N THR A 141 21.47 -10.20 -7.19
CA THR A 141 20.47 -11.06 -7.83
C THR A 141 19.36 -10.18 -8.39
N LYS A 142 19.05 -10.38 -9.67
CA LYS A 142 17.95 -9.72 -10.38
C LYS A 142 16.84 -10.72 -10.65
N GLY A 143 15.62 -10.39 -10.24
CA GLY A 143 14.42 -11.15 -10.59
C GLY A 143 13.29 -10.27 -11.10
N ILE A 144 12.29 -10.87 -11.73
CA ILE A 144 11.06 -10.19 -12.15
C ILE A 144 9.82 -10.92 -11.65
N ILE A 145 8.85 -10.16 -11.14
CA ILE A 145 7.58 -10.70 -10.66
C ILE A 145 6.72 -11.07 -11.87
N LEU A 146 6.30 -12.33 -11.94
CA LEU A 146 5.55 -12.90 -13.06
C LEU A 146 4.03 -12.76 -12.90
N ASN A 147 3.53 -12.73 -11.67
CA ASN A 147 2.10 -12.83 -11.35
C ASN A 147 1.49 -11.50 -10.89
N ARG A 148 1.92 -10.39 -11.49
CA ARG A 148 1.34 -9.05 -11.29
C ARG A 148 0.96 -8.43 -12.63
N PRO A 149 -0.07 -8.96 -13.29
CA PRO A 149 -0.57 -8.40 -14.53
C PRO A 149 -1.16 -7.00 -14.28
N THR A 150 -0.98 -6.12 -15.25
CA THR A 150 -1.64 -4.81 -15.27
C THR A 150 -2.58 -4.72 -16.48
N ASP A 151 -3.44 -3.70 -16.49
CA ASP A 151 -4.17 -3.27 -17.68
C ASP A 151 -3.44 -2.11 -18.40
N LEU A 152 -2.28 -1.69 -17.90
CA LEU A 152 -1.49 -0.59 -18.43
C LEU A 152 -0.83 -0.99 -19.76
N THR A 153 -0.66 0.01 -20.62
CA THR A 153 0.02 -0.15 -21.91
C THR A 153 1.08 0.92 -22.12
N LEU A 154 2.19 0.54 -22.76
CA LEU A 154 3.21 1.46 -23.25
C LEU A 154 3.04 1.67 -24.76
N GLU A 155 3.15 2.93 -25.18
CA GLU A 155 3.20 3.26 -26.61
C GLU A 155 4.61 3.06 -27.16
N ASP A 156 4.66 2.55 -28.39
CA ASP A 156 5.90 2.35 -29.12
C ASP A 156 6.25 3.62 -29.92
N ASP A 157 7.43 4.18 -29.64
CA ASP A 157 7.97 5.36 -30.31
C ASP A 157 8.63 5.06 -31.66
N ILE A 158 8.92 3.77 -31.95
CA ILE A 158 9.56 3.31 -33.18
C ILE A 158 8.54 2.73 -34.16
N ASN A 159 7.50 2.07 -33.65
CA ASN A 159 6.44 1.43 -34.42
C ASN A 159 5.10 2.15 -34.18
N PRO A 160 4.74 3.15 -35.02
CA PRO A 160 3.56 3.98 -34.78
C PRO A 160 2.27 3.17 -34.62
N GLY A 161 1.52 3.45 -33.56
CA GLY A 161 0.24 2.80 -33.26
C GLY A 161 0.34 1.44 -32.57
N VAL A 162 1.56 0.94 -32.31
CA VAL A 162 1.76 -0.28 -31.51
C VAL A 162 1.68 0.08 -30.02
N ARG A 163 0.93 -0.73 -29.28
CA ARG A 163 0.82 -0.66 -27.81
C ARG A 163 1.22 -1.99 -27.19
N TRP A 164 1.98 -1.91 -26.11
CA TRP A 164 2.54 -3.05 -25.39
C TRP A 164 1.90 -3.16 -24.02
N ARG A 165 1.22 -4.27 -23.72
CA ARG A 165 0.70 -4.52 -22.38
C ARG A 165 1.87 -4.72 -21.40
N VAL A 166 1.74 -4.16 -20.20
CA VAL A 166 2.78 -4.19 -19.18
C VAL A 166 2.39 -5.06 -17.99
N TRP A 167 3.40 -5.66 -17.37
CA TRP A 167 3.34 -6.33 -16.08
C TRP A 167 4.19 -5.56 -15.07
N PHE A 168 3.79 -5.61 -13.80
CA PHE A 168 4.62 -5.10 -12.72
C PHE A 168 5.75 -6.09 -12.44
N GLY A 169 6.97 -5.76 -12.85
CA GLY A 169 8.16 -6.60 -12.71
C GLY A 169 8.85 -6.47 -11.35
N GLY A 170 8.64 -5.36 -10.64
CA GLY A 170 9.16 -5.14 -9.29
C GLY A 170 9.22 -3.67 -8.89
N ASP A 171 9.64 -3.43 -7.64
CA ASP A 171 9.70 -2.11 -7.03
C ASP A 171 10.90 -1.27 -7.47
N VAL A 172 12.00 -1.92 -7.86
CA VAL A 172 13.20 -1.20 -8.31
C VAL A 172 13.03 -0.77 -9.77
N GLN A 173 13.16 0.54 -10.02
CA GLN A 173 12.95 1.15 -11.35
C GLN A 173 11.61 0.73 -11.99
N GLY A 174 10.55 0.61 -11.18
CA GLY A 174 9.23 0.16 -11.60
C GLY A 174 8.35 1.24 -12.25
N LEU A 175 7.03 1.01 -12.23
CA LEU A 175 6.00 1.82 -12.92
C LEU A 175 6.08 3.33 -12.65
N ASN A 176 6.39 3.71 -11.40
CA ASN A 176 6.42 5.12 -10.98
C ASN A 176 7.81 5.76 -11.12
N SER A 177 8.79 5.06 -11.70
CA SER A 177 10.15 5.59 -11.91
C SER A 177 10.17 6.56 -13.09
N ALA A 178 10.92 7.66 -12.96
CA ALA A 178 11.21 8.55 -14.08
C ALA A 178 12.04 7.86 -15.18
N LYS A 179 12.77 6.81 -14.82
CA LYS A 179 13.53 5.95 -15.74
C LYS A 179 13.25 4.50 -15.38
N PRO A 180 12.18 3.91 -15.90
CA PRO A 180 11.84 2.52 -15.61
C PRO A 180 12.81 1.58 -16.34
N ASP A 181 13.17 0.47 -15.69
CA ASP A 181 13.86 -0.63 -16.33
C ASP A 181 12.83 -1.56 -16.94
N ILE A 182 12.94 -1.87 -18.24
CA ILE A 182 11.92 -2.62 -18.98
C ILE A 182 12.52 -3.90 -19.54
N VAL A 183 12.02 -5.03 -19.03
CA VAL A 183 12.44 -6.37 -19.42
C VAL A 183 11.36 -7.02 -20.29
N CYS A 184 11.73 -7.50 -21.48
CA CYS A 184 10.82 -8.20 -22.38
C CYS A 184 11.17 -9.69 -22.40
N LEU A 185 10.32 -10.54 -21.81
CA LEU A 185 10.45 -12.00 -21.94
C LEU A 185 9.83 -12.48 -23.24
N HIS A 186 10.42 -13.50 -23.86
CA HIS A 186 9.84 -14.18 -25.03
C HIS A 186 10.36 -15.62 -25.17
N SER A 187 9.68 -16.40 -26.03
CA SER A 187 10.08 -17.77 -26.41
C SER A 187 10.53 -17.93 -27.88
N LEU A 188 10.73 -16.82 -28.59
CA LEU A 188 11.15 -16.81 -29.99
C LEU A 188 12.43 -17.64 -30.25
N LYS A 189 12.38 -18.45 -31.30
CA LYS A 189 13.46 -19.34 -31.75
C LYS A 189 14.24 -18.80 -32.95
N ASN A 190 13.77 -17.72 -33.57
CA ASN A 190 14.45 -17.16 -34.73
C ASN A 190 15.84 -16.58 -34.35
N GLU A 191 16.74 -16.55 -35.33
CA GLU A 191 18.14 -16.21 -35.11
C GLU A 191 18.32 -14.76 -34.65
N GLN A 192 17.54 -13.82 -35.23
CA GLN A 192 17.61 -12.40 -34.90
C GLN A 192 17.24 -12.14 -33.44
N ALA A 193 16.13 -12.73 -32.98
CA ALA A 193 15.71 -12.65 -31.59
C ALA A 193 16.73 -13.31 -30.65
N THR A 194 17.32 -14.45 -31.05
CA THR A 194 18.32 -15.14 -30.23
C THR A 194 19.60 -14.32 -30.06
N LYS A 195 20.05 -13.60 -31.10
CA LYS A 195 21.22 -12.71 -31.03
C LYS A 195 20.99 -11.46 -30.19
N ALA A 196 19.75 -10.97 -30.12
CA ALA A 196 19.39 -9.76 -29.40
C ALA A 196 19.03 -10.00 -27.91
N SER A 197 19.11 -11.25 -27.42
CA SER A 197 18.50 -11.66 -26.16
C SER A 197 19.42 -12.53 -25.32
N ILE A 198 19.21 -12.51 -24.01
CA ILE A 198 19.93 -13.34 -23.04
C ILE A 198 19.04 -14.50 -22.64
N LYS A 199 19.59 -15.72 -22.70
CA LYS A 199 18.88 -16.93 -22.28
C LYS A 199 18.76 -16.96 -20.75
N VAL A 200 17.55 -17.17 -20.24
CA VAL A 200 17.28 -17.37 -18.81
C VAL A 200 17.18 -18.85 -18.50
N MET A 201 16.36 -19.56 -19.28
CA MET A 201 16.20 -21.02 -19.22
C MET A 201 15.88 -21.56 -20.63
N LYS A 202 15.60 -22.85 -20.78
CA LYS A 202 15.50 -23.55 -22.08
C LYS A 202 14.74 -22.75 -23.16
N ASP A 203 13.46 -22.43 -22.91
CA ASP A 203 12.60 -21.75 -23.88
C ASP A 203 12.31 -20.28 -23.53
N ILE A 204 12.93 -19.73 -22.48
CA ILE A 204 12.67 -18.35 -22.03
C ILE A 204 13.96 -17.54 -22.16
N LYS A 205 13.85 -16.45 -22.91
CA LYS A 205 14.89 -15.44 -23.09
C LYS A 205 14.34 -14.09 -22.68
N TRP A 206 15.23 -13.19 -22.30
CA TRP A 206 14.88 -11.79 -22.06
C TRP A 206 15.68 -10.86 -22.96
N THR A 207 15.05 -9.76 -23.34
CA THR A 207 15.69 -8.67 -24.10
C THR A 207 15.23 -7.31 -23.59
N THR A 208 15.90 -6.25 -24.02
CA THR A 208 15.51 -4.88 -23.71
C THR A 208 14.30 -4.47 -24.54
N PHE A 209 13.53 -3.49 -24.05
CA PHE A 209 12.41 -2.96 -24.82
C PHE A 209 12.83 -2.39 -26.18
N GLU A 210 13.99 -1.73 -26.25
CA GLU A 210 14.55 -1.22 -27.51
C GLU A 210 14.79 -2.34 -28.53
N ASN A 211 15.37 -3.46 -28.10
CA ASN A 211 15.57 -4.61 -28.96
C ASN A 211 14.25 -5.25 -29.39
N ALA A 212 13.27 -5.36 -28.48
CA ALA A 212 11.94 -5.89 -28.80
C ALA A 212 11.23 -5.05 -29.87
N LYS A 213 11.20 -3.71 -29.72
CA LYS A 213 10.67 -2.78 -30.72
C LYS A 213 11.34 -2.95 -32.08
N ARG A 214 12.67 -3.11 -32.10
CA ARG A 214 13.42 -3.33 -33.33
C ARG A 214 13.10 -4.67 -34.00
N LEU A 215 12.93 -5.74 -33.22
CA LEU A 215 12.52 -7.05 -33.74
C LEU A 215 11.13 -6.99 -34.38
N VAL A 216 10.20 -6.23 -33.80
CA VAL A 216 8.88 -5.97 -34.38
C VAL A 216 9.00 -5.13 -35.66
N GLN A 217 9.81 -4.07 -35.64
CA GLN A 217 10.01 -3.18 -36.79
C GLN A 217 10.49 -3.93 -38.04
N ILE A 218 11.40 -4.90 -37.88
CA ILE A 218 11.92 -5.70 -38.99
C ILE A 218 11.04 -6.91 -39.35
N GLY A 219 9.89 -7.08 -38.69
CA GLY A 219 8.96 -8.20 -38.90
C GLY A 219 9.47 -9.56 -38.41
N ALA A 220 10.50 -9.58 -37.54
CA ALA A 220 11.04 -10.81 -36.95
C ALA A 220 10.26 -11.29 -35.72
N ALA A 221 9.37 -10.46 -35.19
CA ALA A 221 8.48 -10.74 -34.08
C ALA A 221 7.21 -9.88 -34.16
N GLN A 222 6.20 -10.23 -33.38
CA GLN A 222 5.01 -9.42 -33.12
C GLN A 222 5.04 -8.90 -31.68
N PRO A 223 4.37 -7.79 -31.36
CA PRO A 223 4.27 -7.29 -30.00
C PRO A 223 3.74 -8.33 -29.00
N THR A 224 2.81 -9.18 -29.47
CA THR A 224 2.20 -10.27 -28.69
C THR A 224 3.15 -11.44 -28.39
N ASP A 225 4.33 -11.47 -29.00
CA ASP A 225 5.34 -12.50 -28.71
C ASP A 225 6.14 -12.20 -27.44
N PHE A 226 5.93 -11.01 -26.85
CA PHE A 226 6.66 -10.55 -25.66
C PHE A 226 5.72 -10.31 -24.47
N TRP A 227 6.20 -10.69 -23.29
CA TRP A 227 5.68 -10.21 -22.02
C TRP A 227 6.58 -9.10 -21.50
N VAL A 228 6.04 -7.90 -21.36
CA VAL A 228 6.81 -6.69 -21.01
C VAL A 228 6.64 -6.39 -19.52
N PHE A 229 7.75 -6.40 -18.79
CA PHE A 229 7.79 -6.16 -17.34
C PHE A 229 8.46 -4.82 -17.06
N MET A 230 7.81 -3.98 -16.25
CA MET A 230 8.38 -2.73 -15.76
C MET A 230 8.90 -2.89 -14.33
N GLY A 231 10.17 -2.59 -14.13
CA GLY A 231 10.89 -2.77 -12.88
C GLY A 231 11.36 -4.21 -12.66
N TYR A 232 12.12 -4.37 -11.59
CA TYR A 232 12.65 -5.66 -11.15
C TYR A 232 12.70 -5.74 -9.63
N ALA A 233 12.77 -6.96 -9.12
CA ALA A 233 13.11 -7.26 -7.73
C ALA A 233 14.63 -7.48 -7.62
N GLY A 234 15.25 -6.85 -6.62
CA GLY A 234 16.71 -6.84 -6.47
C GLY A 234 17.16 -7.25 -5.08
N TRP A 235 18.19 -8.09 -5.02
CA TRP A 235 18.84 -8.47 -3.76
C TRP A 235 20.34 -8.17 -3.84
N GLY A 236 20.86 -7.52 -2.81
CA GLY A 236 22.31 -7.38 -2.64
C GLY A 236 22.98 -8.69 -2.25
N ALA A 237 24.32 -8.69 -2.25
CA ALA A 237 25.14 -9.84 -1.87
C ALA A 237 24.67 -10.50 -0.55
N GLY A 238 24.45 -11.81 -0.59
CA GLY A 238 23.99 -12.62 0.55
C GLY A 238 22.56 -12.33 1.06
N GLN A 239 21.89 -11.29 0.56
CA GLN A 239 20.58 -10.88 1.09
C GLN A 239 19.53 -11.96 0.84
N LEU A 240 19.35 -12.43 -0.40
CA LEU A 240 18.37 -13.45 -0.77
C LEU A 240 18.54 -14.73 0.05
N MET A 241 19.79 -15.17 0.24
CA MET A 241 20.10 -16.33 1.09
C MET A 241 19.66 -16.11 2.55
N GLY A 242 19.90 -14.92 3.10
CA GLY A 242 19.38 -14.53 4.41
C GLY A 242 17.84 -14.53 4.48
N GLU A 243 17.17 -14.13 3.41
CA GLU A 243 15.70 -14.13 3.31
C GLU A 243 15.15 -15.56 3.23
N LEU A 244 15.81 -16.47 2.50
CA LEU A 244 15.48 -17.90 2.47
C LEU A 244 15.65 -18.56 3.85
N ASN A 245 16.71 -18.21 4.57
CA ASN A 245 16.98 -18.77 5.90
C ASN A 245 15.90 -18.43 6.93
N ARG A 246 15.26 -17.26 6.81
CA ARG A 246 14.13 -16.84 7.66
C ARG A 246 12.76 -17.19 7.08
N LYS A 247 12.71 -18.08 6.06
CA LYS A 247 11.50 -18.51 5.36
C LYS A 247 10.70 -17.36 4.74
N SER A 248 11.37 -16.31 4.28
CA SER A 248 10.68 -15.25 3.54
C SER A 248 10.27 -15.68 2.14
N TRP A 249 10.91 -16.73 1.62
CA TRP A 249 10.70 -17.23 0.29
C TRP A 249 10.82 -18.75 0.23
N TYR A 250 10.21 -19.36 -0.78
CA TYR A 250 10.48 -20.73 -1.21
C TYR A 250 11.19 -20.69 -2.57
N MET A 251 12.27 -21.47 -2.73
CA MET A 251 12.90 -21.65 -4.04
C MET A 251 12.26 -22.82 -4.78
N VAL A 252 11.99 -22.60 -6.06
CA VAL A 252 11.33 -23.54 -6.94
C VAL A 252 12.13 -23.68 -8.23
N ALA A 253 12.47 -24.90 -8.60
CA ALA A 253 12.87 -25.23 -9.96
C ALA A 253 11.63 -25.67 -10.74
N THR A 254 11.50 -25.22 -11.99
CA THR A 254 10.36 -25.57 -12.85
C THR A 254 10.78 -25.60 -14.31
N ASP A 255 10.00 -26.26 -15.15
CA ASP A 255 10.20 -26.22 -16.59
C ASP A 255 9.68 -24.91 -17.23
N SER A 256 10.22 -24.56 -18.40
CA SER A 256 9.83 -23.34 -19.11
C SER A 256 8.38 -23.37 -19.60
N GLN A 257 7.80 -24.54 -19.90
CA GLN A 257 6.43 -24.63 -20.41
C GLN A 257 5.42 -24.32 -19.31
N THR A 258 5.71 -24.66 -18.06
CA THR A 258 4.90 -24.26 -16.90
C THR A 258 4.76 -22.75 -16.81
N LEU A 259 5.88 -22.03 -16.85
CA LEU A 259 5.86 -20.57 -16.77
C LEU A 259 5.23 -19.92 -18.01
N LEU A 260 5.52 -20.41 -19.21
CA LEU A 260 4.97 -19.86 -20.46
C LEU A 260 3.45 -20.04 -20.54
N LYS A 261 2.92 -21.20 -20.14
CA LYS A 261 1.47 -21.44 -20.10
C LYS A 261 0.78 -20.52 -19.10
N GLU A 262 1.40 -20.30 -17.95
CA GLU A 262 0.85 -19.43 -16.91
C GLU A 262 0.85 -17.96 -17.33
N LEU A 263 1.94 -17.47 -17.92
CA LEU A 263 2.01 -16.14 -18.53
C LEU A 263 0.99 -15.96 -19.66
N ALA A 264 0.80 -16.96 -20.52
CA ALA A 264 -0.21 -16.92 -21.57
C ALA A 264 -1.65 -16.88 -21.01
N ARG A 265 -1.94 -17.66 -19.95
CA ARG A 265 -3.23 -17.66 -19.26
C ARG A 265 -3.53 -16.28 -18.67
N GLN A 266 -2.56 -15.68 -17.98
CA GLN A 266 -2.70 -14.34 -17.40
C GLN A 266 -2.93 -13.27 -18.48
N SER A 267 -2.24 -13.36 -19.61
CA SER A 267 -2.44 -12.46 -20.75
C SER A 267 -3.86 -12.52 -21.31
N ALA A 268 -4.52 -13.69 -21.27
CA ALA A 268 -5.85 -13.89 -21.86
C ALA A 268 -7.02 -13.41 -20.97
N ALA A 269 -6.93 -13.60 -19.65
CA ALA A 269 -8.12 -13.49 -18.80
C ALA A 269 -7.88 -12.99 -17.36
N SER A 270 -6.69 -12.46 -17.02
CA SER A 270 -6.43 -12.02 -15.65
C SER A 270 -6.90 -10.58 -15.39
N ASP A 271 -7.75 -10.43 -14.37
CA ASP A 271 -8.09 -9.15 -13.75
C ASP A 271 -6.96 -8.74 -12.79
N PRO A 272 -6.31 -7.57 -12.97
CA PRO A 272 -5.24 -7.10 -12.10
C PRO A 272 -5.60 -7.09 -10.60
N ARG A 273 -6.88 -6.90 -10.25
CA ARG A 273 -7.35 -6.88 -8.85
C ARG A 273 -7.25 -8.23 -8.14
N GLU A 274 -7.17 -9.35 -8.87
CA GLU A 274 -6.88 -10.67 -8.29
C GLU A 274 -5.41 -10.81 -7.88
N ALA A 275 -4.55 -9.90 -8.34
CA ALA A 275 -3.14 -9.82 -8.00
C ALA A 275 -2.34 -11.11 -8.23
N GLY A 276 -2.80 -12.00 -9.13
CA GLY A 276 -2.13 -13.26 -9.47
C GLY A 276 -1.95 -14.23 -8.30
N LEU A 277 -2.85 -14.19 -7.30
CA LEU A 277 -2.86 -15.12 -6.16
C LEU A 277 -2.99 -16.59 -6.60
N ASP A 278 -3.78 -16.84 -7.65
CA ASP A 278 -3.99 -18.17 -8.23
C ASP A 278 -2.71 -18.81 -8.78
N THR A 279 -1.84 -18.01 -9.39
CA THR A 279 -0.54 -18.42 -9.93
C THR A 279 0.39 -18.89 -8.83
N TRP A 280 0.41 -18.19 -7.70
CA TRP A 280 1.22 -18.60 -6.57
C TRP A 280 0.69 -19.90 -5.95
N THR A 281 -0.64 -20.02 -5.80
CA THR A 281 -1.28 -21.25 -5.33
C THR A 281 -0.95 -22.44 -6.24
N LEU A 282 -0.94 -22.24 -7.56
CA LEU A 282 -0.50 -23.24 -8.54
C LEU A 282 0.90 -23.76 -8.26
N LEU A 283 1.87 -22.85 -8.16
CA LEU A 283 3.25 -23.24 -7.99
C LEU A 283 3.49 -23.87 -6.61
N MET A 284 2.79 -23.43 -5.57
CA MET A 284 2.80 -24.06 -4.25
C MET A 284 2.21 -25.47 -4.26
N ASP A 285 1.11 -25.69 -4.98
CA ASP A 285 0.52 -27.02 -5.16
C ASP A 285 1.49 -27.97 -5.87
N MET A 286 2.16 -27.50 -6.93
CA MET A 286 3.11 -28.29 -7.71
C MET A 286 4.32 -28.75 -6.88
N ILE A 287 4.80 -27.92 -5.93
CA ILE A 287 5.90 -28.29 -5.03
C ILE A 287 5.44 -29.07 -3.78
N GLY A 288 4.18 -29.52 -3.73
CA GLY A 288 3.65 -30.34 -2.63
C GLY A 288 3.28 -29.55 -1.37
N ARG A 289 3.09 -28.24 -1.47
CA ARG A 289 2.76 -27.33 -0.35
C ARG A 289 1.31 -26.82 -0.38
N SER A 290 0.40 -27.59 -0.96
CA SER A 290 -1.02 -27.23 -1.07
C SER A 290 -1.73 -27.00 0.26
N GLY A 291 -1.28 -27.66 1.34
CA GLY A 291 -1.78 -27.42 2.69
C GLY A 291 -1.56 -25.98 3.14
N ILE A 292 -0.35 -25.45 2.94
CA ILE A 292 0.01 -24.07 3.27
C ILE A 292 -0.79 -23.10 2.39
N ALA A 293 -0.89 -23.37 1.08
CA ALA A 293 -1.62 -22.48 0.19
C ALA A 293 -3.10 -22.33 0.59
N LYS A 294 -3.75 -23.42 1.00
CA LYS A 294 -5.15 -23.44 1.46
C LYS A 294 -5.34 -22.75 2.80
N GLU A 295 -4.40 -22.92 3.74
CA GLU A 295 -4.46 -22.31 5.07
C GLU A 295 -4.48 -20.78 5.00
N TYR A 296 -3.69 -20.20 4.09
CA TYR A 296 -3.53 -18.75 3.95
C TYR A 296 -4.36 -18.16 2.80
N THR A 297 -5.50 -18.75 2.44
CA THR A 297 -6.35 -18.22 1.34
C THR A 297 -7.34 -17.17 1.87
N GLY A 298 -7.33 -15.97 1.29
CA GLY A 298 -8.27 -14.90 1.64
C GLY A 298 -8.00 -14.28 3.01
N ASP A 299 -6.76 -14.38 3.47
CA ASP A 299 -6.29 -13.79 4.72
C ASP A 299 -6.09 -12.27 4.61
N PHE A 300 -5.68 -11.65 5.72
CA PHE A 300 -5.43 -10.21 5.78
C PHE A 300 -4.43 -9.75 4.70
N ASP A 301 -3.33 -10.49 4.49
CA ASP A 301 -2.30 -10.11 3.53
C ASP A 301 -2.80 -10.25 2.07
N ASP A 302 -3.64 -11.24 1.75
CA ASP A 302 -4.32 -11.36 0.45
C ASP A 302 -5.21 -10.14 0.18
N LEU A 303 -6.01 -9.74 1.17
CA LEU A 303 -6.90 -8.59 1.04
C LEU A 303 -6.12 -7.29 0.87
N MET A 304 -5.04 -7.10 1.64
CA MET A 304 -4.12 -5.97 1.48
C MET A 304 -3.47 -5.93 0.09
N LEU A 305 -3.09 -7.09 -0.46
CA LEU A 305 -2.53 -7.18 -1.81
C LEU A 305 -3.56 -6.83 -2.88
N LYS A 306 -4.83 -7.26 -2.74
CA LYS A 306 -5.91 -6.90 -3.68
C LYS A 306 -6.15 -5.39 -3.71
N GLU A 307 -6.15 -4.75 -2.55
CA GLU A 307 -6.29 -3.29 -2.43
C GLU A 307 -5.08 -2.55 -2.99
N TRP A 308 -3.87 -3.09 -2.78
CA TRP A 308 -2.67 -2.58 -3.43
C TRP A 308 -2.76 -2.71 -4.96
N ALA A 309 -3.23 -3.84 -5.47
CA ALA A 309 -3.37 -4.08 -6.90
C ALA A 309 -4.40 -3.15 -7.55
N LEU A 310 -5.54 -2.93 -6.90
CA LEU A 310 -6.53 -1.93 -7.31
C LEU A 310 -5.90 -0.53 -7.43
N GLY A 311 -5.06 -0.14 -6.47
CA GLY A 311 -4.41 1.17 -6.49
C GLY A 311 -3.28 1.34 -7.53
N ASN A 312 -2.56 0.25 -7.86
CA ASN A 312 -1.26 0.34 -8.55
C ASN A 312 -1.18 -0.41 -9.89
N LEU A 313 -2.07 -1.37 -10.15
CA LEU A 313 -2.03 -2.22 -11.35
C LEU A 313 -3.18 -1.96 -12.32
N LEU A 314 -4.17 -1.14 -11.91
CA LEU A 314 -5.26 -0.68 -12.76
C LEU A 314 -5.03 0.74 -13.25
N SER A 315 -5.42 0.98 -14.50
CA SER A 315 -5.52 2.29 -15.11
C SER A 315 -6.58 3.14 -14.41
N ALA A 316 -6.43 4.46 -14.45
CA ALA A 316 -7.42 5.36 -13.88
C ALA A 316 -8.79 5.18 -14.55
N GLU A 317 -8.82 4.89 -15.86
CA GLU A 317 -10.03 4.61 -16.62
C GLU A 317 -10.76 3.34 -16.17
N ALA A 318 -10.03 2.34 -15.66
CA ALA A 318 -10.59 1.10 -15.12
C ALA A 318 -10.91 1.19 -13.61
N GLY A 319 -10.88 2.38 -13.03
CA GLY A 319 -11.14 2.61 -11.60
C GLY A 319 -9.93 2.42 -10.69
N GLY A 320 -8.72 2.40 -11.26
CA GLY A 320 -7.46 2.40 -10.50
C GLY A 320 -7.18 3.71 -9.76
N GLY A 321 -6.16 3.72 -8.90
CA GLY A 321 -5.76 4.91 -8.13
C GLY A 321 -6.29 4.96 -6.69
N GLY A 322 -6.83 3.85 -6.17
CA GLY A 322 -7.05 3.66 -4.72
C GLY A 322 -8.07 4.61 -4.09
N GLY A 323 -8.94 5.23 -4.88
CA GLY A 323 -9.98 6.14 -4.39
C GLY A 323 -9.47 7.52 -3.96
N GLU A 324 -8.26 7.94 -4.35
CA GLU A 324 -7.87 9.35 -4.28
C GLU A 324 -8.74 10.15 -5.27
N ARG A 325 -9.92 10.58 -4.82
CA ARG A 325 -10.72 11.58 -5.54
C ARG A 325 -9.97 12.90 -5.45
N ASP A 326 -9.44 13.35 -6.58
CA ASP A 326 -8.89 14.69 -6.69
C ASP A 326 -10.04 15.71 -6.56
N LEU A 327 -10.31 16.16 -5.33
CA LEU A 327 -11.34 17.15 -5.02
C LEU A 327 -11.07 18.51 -5.69
N SER A 328 -9.87 18.72 -6.25
CA SER A 328 -9.55 19.91 -7.05
C SER A 328 -10.28 19.92 -8.41
N ALA A 329 -10.57 18.74 -8.97
CA ALA A 329 -11.29 18.60 -10.24
C ALA A 329 -12.79 18.90 -10.10
N ASP A 330 -13.41 18.53 -8.97
CA ASP A 330 -14.82 18.81 -8.69
C ASP A 330 -15.11 20.31 -8.49
N ALA A 331 -14.10 21.08 -8.05
CA ALA A 331 -14.20 22.54 -7.98
C ALA A 331 -14.19 23.20 -9.36
N ALA A 332 -13.59 22.57 -10.38
CA ALA A 332 -13.55 23.08 -11.75
C ALA A 332 -14.86 22.80 -12.52
N ILE A 333 -15.59 21.74 -12.18
CA ILE A 333 -16.83 21.33 -12.88
C ILE A 333 -18.07 22.13 -12.41
N ARG A 334 -18.04 22.74 -11.22
CA ARG A 334 -19.14 23.59 -10.70
C ARG A 334 -18.85 25.09 -10.83
N GLY A 335 -18.45 25.53 -12.03
CA GLY A 335 -18.02 26.90 -12.32
C GLY A 335 -18.51 27.52 -13.63
N SER A 336 -19.84 27.51 -13.87
CA SER A 336 -20.60 28.39 -14.80
C SER A 336 -20.53 28.16 -16.33
N PRO A 337 -21.65 28.43 -17.06
CA PRO A 337 -21.80 28.12 -18.50
C PRO A 337 -21.01 29.08 -19.39
N SER A 338 -20.37 28.52 -20.40
CA SER A 338 -19.68 29.23 -21.48
C SER A 338 -20.68 30.02 -22.34
N PHE A 339 -20.62 31.36 -22.26
CA PHE A 339 -21.12 32.24 -23.32
C PHE A 339 -19.93 32.75 -24.16
N PRO A 340 -20.03 32.80 -25.50
CA PRO A 340 -18.94 33.25 -26.35
C PRO A 340 -18.66 34.75 -26.15
N MET A 341 -17.38 35.09 -26.00
CA MET A 341 -16.88 36.46 -25.86
C MET A 341 -16.81 37.13 -27.24
N GLU A 342 -17.58 38.19 -27.46
CA GLU A 342 -17.36 39.15 -28.54
C GLU A 342 -17.01 40.53 -27.93
N SER A 343 -16.10 41.21 -28.63
CA SER A 343 -15.42 42.50 -28.38
C SER A 343 -15.91 43.48 -27.30
N THR A 344 -14.92 44.08 -26.62
CA THR A 344 -15.00 45.24 -25.69
C THR A 344 -15.72 46.47 -26.26
N PRO A 345 -16.31 47.36 -25.41
CA PRO A 345 -15.55 48.56 -25.00
C PRO A 345 -15.87 49.19 -23.61
N LYS A 346 -14.82 49.83 -23.05
CA LYS A 346 -14.72 51.11 -22.29
C LYS A 346 -15.55 51.40 -21.01
N ARG A 347 -14.78 51.61 -19.93
CA ARG A 347 -14.83 52.66 -18.87
C ARG A 347 -16.19 53.33 -18.56
N GLY A 348 -16.68 53.14 -17.33
CA GLY A 348 -17.65 54.01 -16.66
C GLY A 348 -17.93 53.51 -15.25
N GLY A 349 -17.63 54.31 -14.22
CA GLY A 349 -17.81 53.93 -12.82
C GLY A 349 -19.28 53.94 -12.40
N ASN A 350 -19.66 52.96 -11.59
CA ASN A 350 -20.58 53.11 -10.46
C ASN A 350 -20.51 51.84 -9.59
N ASN A 351 -20.55 52.05 -8.27
CA ASN A 351 -20.47 51.02 -7.24
C ASN A 351 -21.60 50.00 -7.40
N ASP A 352 -21.26 48.81 -7.90
CA ASP A 352 -22.20 47.69 -7.97
C ASP A 352 -22.11 46.86 -6.66
N PRO A 353 -23.13 46.88 -5.78
CA PRO A 353 -23.12 46.14 -4.51
C PRO A 353 -23.08 44.62 -4.72
N LEU A 354 -23.28 44.14 -5.94
CA LEU A 354 -23.08 42.75 -6.36
C LEU A 354 -21.61 42.37 -6.47
N PHE A 355 -20.74 43.24 -7.00
CA PHE A 355 -19.29 42.98 -7.08
C PHE A 355 -18.64 43.04 -5.70
N GLY A 356 -19.12 43.94 -4.83
CA GLY A 356 -18.75 43.96 -3.41
C GLY A 356 -19.26 42.74 -2.63
N ARG A 357 -20.45 42.20 -2.95
CA ARG A 357 -20.97 40.95 -2.36
C ARG A 357 -20.31 39.69 -2.93
N LEU A 358 -19.84 39.71 -4.17
CA LEU A 358 -19.11 38.61 -4.80
C LEU A 358 -17.64 38.58 -4.35
N MET A 359 -17.00 39.75 -4.23
CA MET A 359 -15.70 39.86 -3.56
C MET A 359 -15.84 39.55 -2.08
N ASN A 360 -16.89 40.01 -1.38
CA ASN A 360 -17.15 39.51 -0.03
C ASN A 360 -17.41 38.01 -0.04
N ARG A 361 -18.07 37.38 -1.02
CA ARG A 361 -18.27 35.91 -1.01
C ARG A 361 -16.99 35.13 -1.38
N MET A 362 -16.05 35.73 -2.11
CA MET A 362 -14.71 35.19 -2.39
C MET A 362 -13.70 35.48 -1.25
N THR A 363 -13.85 36.58 -0.52
CA THR A 363 -13.07 36.89 0.70
C THR A 363 -13.71 36.33 1.98
N SER A 364 -14.99 35.96 1.95
CA SER A 364 -15.71 35.20 3.00
C SER A 364 -15.56 33.68 2.85
N ARG A 365 -14.77 33.24 1.87
CA ARG A 365 -14.13 31.91 1.93
C ARG A 365 -12.81 31.95 2.71
N GLY A 366 -12.44 33.11 3.26
CA GLY A 366 -11.41 33.25 4.28
C GLY A 366 -12.04 33.32 5.66
N GLY A 367 -11.69 32.37 6.54
CA GLY A 367 -11.94 32.51 7.97
C GLY A 367 -12.11 31.24 8.81
N GLY A 368 -12.12 30.01 8.27
CA GLY A 368 -12.49 28.82 9.06
C GLY A 368 -11.59 27.58 9.00
N ASP A 369 -10.98 27.27 7.85
CA ASP A 369 -10.33 25.96 7.62
C ASP A 369 -8.81 26.03 7.43
N GLN A 370 -8.17 27.12 7.84
CA GLN A 370 -6.70 27.17 7.85
C GLN A 370 -6.16 26.48 9.10
N VAL A 371 -5.28 25.51 8.87
CA VAL A 371 -4.54 24.85 9.93
C VAL A 371 -3.53 25.83 10.54
N GLN A 372 -3.54 25.93 11.86
CA GLN A 372 -2.66 26.80 12.66
C GLN A 372 -2.08 26.04 13.85
N GLU A 373 -1.04 26.58 14.49
CA GLU A 373 -0.54 26.05 15.76
C GLU A 373 -1.70 25.89 16.78
N GLY A 374 -1.74 24.77 17.49
CA GLY A 374 -2.83 24.44 18.41
C GLY A 374 -4.08 23.83 17.77
N SER A 375 -4.19 23.83 16.44
CA SER A 375 -5.29 23.16 15.74
C SER A 375 -5.28 21.66 16.02
N VAL A 376 -6.46 21.08 16.19
CA VAL A 376 -6.65 19.63 16.29
C VAL A 376 -7.25 19.12 14.99
N LEU A 377 -6.66 18.07 14.44
CA LEU A 377 -7.14 17.40 13.24
C LEU A 377 -7.51 15.96 13.55
N ARG A 378 -8.42 15.41 12.76
CA ARG A 378 -8.75 13.98 12.74
C ARG A 378 -8.52 13.43 11.35
N ALA A 379 -8.09 12.17 11.27
CA ALA A 379 -7.95 11.49 9.99
C ALA A 379 -9.30 11.31 9.26
N SER A 380 -9.24 11.16 7.95
CA SER A 380 -10.41 11.01 7.06
C SER A 380 -11.34 9.88 7.51
N PRO A 381 -12.68 10.10 7.48
CA PRO A 381 -13.69 9.06 7.71
C PRO A 381 -14.09 8.27 6.47
N ALA A 382 -13.38 8.43 5.35
CA ALA A 382 -13.67 7.67 4.14
C ALA A 382 -13.65 6.16 4.43
N ASP A 383 -14.61 5.43 3.86
CA ASP A 383 -14.68 3.96 4.00
C ASP A 383 -13.38 3.29 3.53
N ARG A 384 -12.85 3.79 2.41
CA ARG A 384 -11.50 3.50 1.94
C ARG A 384 -10.54 4.52 2.54
N SER A 385 -9.89 4.12 3.64
CA SER A 385 -8.92 4.98 4.31
C SER A 385 -7.76 5.33 3.38
N PRO A 386 -7.36 6.61 3.26
CA PRO A 386 -6.15 6.98 2.53
C PRO A 386 -4.87 6.44 3.18
N PHE A 387 -4.99 5.93 4.41
CA PHE A 387 -3.90 5.34 5.20
C PHE A 387 -3.94 3.80 5.22
N LEU A 388 -4.77 3.16 4.39
CA LEU A 388 -4.89 1.70 4.35
C LEU A 388 -3.56 1.04 3.99
N LEU A 389 -2.98 1.43 2.86
CA LEU A 389 -1.76 0.81 2.32
C LEU A 389 -0.47 1.40 2.89
N GLN A 390 -0.49 2.65 3.36
CA GLN A 390 0.67 3.34 3.92
C GLN A 390 0.26 4.26 5.07
N GLY A 391 1.14 4.43 6.06
CA GLY A 391 0.90 5.35 7.17
C GLY A 391 -0.23 4.91 8.10
N GLN A 392 -0.35 3.60 8.36
CA GLN A 392 -1.44 3.04 9.15
C GLN A 392 -1.58 3.69 10.54
N GLU A 393 -0.51 4.25 11.11
CA GLU A 393 -0.57 5.02 12.35
C GLU A 393 -1.58 6.18 12.31
N TYR A 394 -1.80 6.75 11.12
CA TYR A 394 -2.70 7.88 10.89
C TYR A 394 -4.15 7.46 10.71
N HIS A 395 -4.46 6.19 10.39
CA HIS A 395 -5.85 5.75 10.23
C HIS A 395 -6.65 5.97 11.53
N LYS A 396 -7.74 6.76 11.49
CA LYS A 396 -8.49 7.19 12.70
C LYS A 396 -7.62 7.85 13.78
N SER A 397 -6.58 8.58 13.38
CA SER A 397 -5.75 9.35 14.30
C SER A 397 -6.38 10.68 14.67
N VAL A 398 -6.03 11.19 15.85
CA VAL A 398 -6.24 12.58 16.27
C VAL A 398 -4.87 13.23 16.39
N VAL A 399 -4.64 14.33 15.68
CA VAL A 399 -3.36 15.02 15.59
C VAL A 399 -3.48 16.43 16.16
N LEU A 400 -2.56 16.81 17.04
CA LEU A 400 -2.39 18.20 17.48
C LEU A 400 -1.26 18.86 16.70
N VAL A 401 -1.52 20.03 16.12
CA VAL A 401 -0.47 20.83 15.46
C VAL A 401 0.33 21.58 16.50
N LEU A 402 1.64 21.34 16.51
CA LEU A 402 2.59 21.92 17.47
C LEU A 402 3.35 23.11 16.91
N SER A 403 3.54 23.15 15.60
CA SER A 403 4.12 24.30 14.90
C SER A 403 3.73 24.25 13.42
N GLU A 404 3.50 25.41 12.82
CA GLU A 404 3.28 25.59 11.40
C GLU A 404 4.19 26.70 10.91
N GLU A 405 5.31 26.35 10.26
CA GLU A 405 6.32 27.32 9.83
C GLU A 405 6.83 26.98 8.42
N ASN A 406 6.77 27.97 7.51
CA ASN A 406 7.33 27.86 6.15
C ASN A 406 6.84 26.64 5.34
N GLY A 407 5.58 26.22 5.53
CA GLY A 407 5.02 25.04 4.86
C GLY A 407 5.58 23.72 5.37
N ILE A 408 6.09 23.73 6.62
CA ILE A 408 6.41 22.54 7.40
C ILE A 408 5.53 22.56 8.65
N THR A 409 4.76 21.51 8.82
CA THR A 409 3.95 21.26 10.01
C THR A 409 4.65 20.24 10.88
N VAL A 410 4.77 20.53 12.17
CA VAL A 410 5.08 19.53 13.19
C VAL A 410 3.81 19.28 14.00
N GLY A 411 3.43 18.03 14.17
CA GLY A 411 2.27 17.64 14.95
C GLY A 411 2.50 16.36 15.75
N ALA A 412 1.60 16.09 16.68
CA ALA A 412 1.66 14.93 17.55
C ALA A 412 0.35 14.14 17.49
N ILE A 413 0.44 12.85 17.21
CA ILE A 413 -0.69 11.92 17.34
C ILE A 413 -1.03 11.74 18.82
N LEU A 414 -2.30 11.94 19.18
CA LEU A 414 -2.74 11.96 20.57
C LEU A 414 -3.39 10.65 21.04
N ASN A 415 -3.87 9.79 20.14
CA ASN A 415 -4.71 8.62 20.48
C ASN A 415 -4.02 7.27 20.25
N ARG A 416 -2.68 7.22 20.38
CA ARG A 416 -1.88 6.00 20.19
C ARG A 416 -1.13 5.61 21.47
N PRO A 417 -1.77 4.88 22.40
CA PRO A 417 -1.09 4.42 23.61
C PRO A 417 0.05 3.47 23.27
N ALA A 418 1.18 3.62 23.95
CA ALA A 418 2.35 2.76 23.82
C ALA A 418 2.38 1.71 24.95
N SER A 419 3.18 0.65 24.77
CA SER A 419 3.40 -0.37 25.80
C SER A 419 4.23 0.10 26.99
N LYS A 420 4.90 1.25 26.85
CA LYS A 420 5.66 1.89 27.92
C LYS A 420 4.79 2.93 28.61
N GLY A 421 4.79 2.94 29.93
CA GLY A 421 4.33 4.06 30.74
C GLY A 421 5.51 4.91 31.19
N LEU A 422 5.22 6.13 31.65
CA LEU A 422 6.19 6.98 32.32
C LEU A 422 5.91 6.99 33.83
N ASP A 423 6.92 6.58 34.60
CA ASP A 423 6.86 6.63 36.04
C ASP A 423 7.32 8.00 36.57
N ILE A 424 6.40 8.74 37.19
CA ILE A 424 6.71 9.99 37.89
C ILE A 424 6.68 9.80 39.40
N GLN A 425 7.60 10.45 40.11
CA GLN A 425 7.61 10.50 41.57
C GLN A 425 6.92 11.78 42.04
N ILE A 426 5.81 11.60 42.75
CA ILE A 426 5.00 12.69 43.27
C ILE A 426 5.25 12.76 44.78
N ARG A 427 5.47 13.97 45.29
CA ARG A 427 5.49 14.24 46.72
C ARG A 427 4.20 14.96 47.09
N ASP A 428 3.38 14.32 47.91
CA ASP A 428 2.19 14.95 48.47
C ASP A 428 2.64 16.10 49.39
N LYS A 429 2.23 17.34 49.08
CA LYS A 429 2.63 18.51 49.88
C LYS A 429 1.89 18.60 51.22
N SER A 430 0.78 17.88 51.38
CA SER A 430 -0.01 17.84 52.62
C SER A 430 0.49 16.78 53.60
N THR A 431 0.90 15.60 53.11
CA THR A 431 1.36 14.47 53.95
C THR A 431 2.88 14.28 53.95
N GLY A 432 3.59 14.84 52.97
CA GLY A 432 5.02 14.63 52.76
C GLY A 432 5.38 13.27 52.14
N GLU A 433 4.38 12.41 51.88
CA GLU A 433 4.57 11.06 51.34
C GLU A 433 5.02 11.11 49.88
N LYS A 434 5.92 10.18 49.50
CA LYS A 434 6.33 10.00 48.11
C LYS A 434 5.56 8.84 47.50
N LYS A 435 4.83 9.11 46.43
CA LYS A 435 4.09 8.12 45.65
C LYS A 435 4.64 8.05 44.23
N LYS A 436 4.85 6.83 43.75
CA LYS A 436 5.19 6.58 42.34
C LYS A 436 3.87 6.42 41.57
N VAL A 437 3.72 7.15 40.49
CA VAL A 437 2.53 7.13 39.63
C VAL A 437 2.97 6.88 38.21
N MET A 438 2.31 5.95 37.53
CA MET A 438 2.52 5.66 36.13
C MET A 438 1.55 6.49 35.29
N VAL A 439 2.06 7.18 34.27
CA VAL A 439 1.26 7.92 33.30
C VAL A 439 1.40 7.24 31.93
N PRO A 440 0.29 6.93 31.22
CA PRO A 440 0.38 6.32 29.90
C PRO A 440 1.13 7.19 28.89
N LEU A 441 2.17 6.63 28.27
CA LEU A 441 2.87 7.28 27.19
C LEU A 441 2.19 6.97 25.85
N ARG A 442 2.15 7.95 24.96
CA ARG A 442 1.56 7.80 23.63
C ARG A 442 2.58 8.06 22.54
N PHE A 443 2.42 7.37 21.42
CA PHE A 443 3.19 7.60 20.21
C PHE A 443 2.66 8.82 19.47
N GLY A 444 3.48 9.86 19.34
CA GLY A 444 3.17 11.10 18.64
C GLY A 444 3.64 11.17 17.21
N GLY A 445 4.59 10.30 16.84
CA GLY A 445 5.15 10.19 15.50
C GLY A 445 6.58 9.65 15.52
N GLN A 446 7.13 9.44 14.33
CA GLN A 446 8.40 8.71 14.16
C GLN A 446 9.64 9.54 14.49
N TYR A 447 9.52 10.87 14.52
CA TYR A 447 10.66 11.75 14.71
C TYR A 447 10.82 12.14 16.18
N THR A 448 12.06 12.09 16.66
CA THR A 448 12.44 12.66 17.95
C THR A 448 13.17 13.98 17.74
N VAL A 449 12.84 15.01 18.52
CA VAL A 449 13.55 16.29 18.48
C VAL A 449 14.97 16.09 19.02
N LYS A 450 16.00 16.35 18.20
CA LYS A 450 17.41 16.15 18.60
C LYS A 450 17.75 16.98 19.84
N GLY A 451 18.33 16.36 20.86
CA GLY A 451 18.95 17.04 22.01
C GLY A 451 18.09 17.15 23.28
N SER A 452 16.88 16.59 23.31
CA SER A 452 16.10 16.44 24.54
C SER A 452 15.22 15.19 24.47
N GLU A 453 15.02 14.50 25.59
CA GLU A 453 13.86 13.60 25.76
C GLU A 453 12.61 14.48 25.82
N ALA A 454 12.20 15.07 24.68
CA ALA A 454 11.11 16.03 24.63
C ALA A 454 9.77 15.29 24.66
N LEU A 455 9.45 14.73 25.81
CA LEU A 455 8.09 14.31 26.14
C LEU A 455 7.20 15.56 26.11
N LEU A 456 6.12 15.48 25.33
CA LEU A 456 5.13 16.53 25.28
C LEU A 456 4.06 16.25 26.33
N TRP A 457 3.99 17.12 27.34
CA TRP A 457 2.98 17.05 28.40
C TRP A 457 1.84 18.01 28.10
N LEU A 458 0.63 17.47 28.02
CA LEU A 458 -0.55 18.21 27.61
C LEU A 458 -1.66 18.14 28.65
N HIS A 459 -2.45 19.21 28.79
CA HIS A 459 -3.74 19.20 29.50
C HIS A 459 -4.78 20.09 28.80
N SER A 460 -6.06 19.87 29.09
CA SER A 460 -7.17 20.76 28.70
C SER A 460 -8.02 21.22 29.88
N SER A 461 -7.53 21.05 31.11
CA SER A 461 -8.27 21.37 32.35
C SER A 461 -8.28 22.86 32.64
N SER A 462 -9.46 23.46 32.83
CA SER A 462 -9.58 24.86 33.23
C SER A 462 -8.99 25.13 34.62
N LYS A 463 -9.12 24.17 35.56
CA LYS A 463 -8.53 24.29 36.91
C LYS A 463 -7.01 24.42 36.89
N LEU A 464 -6.35 23.76 35.94
CA LEU A 464 -4.90 23.85 35.75
C LEU A 464 -4.51 25.20 35.16
N ARG A 465 -5.32 25.74 34.24
CA ARG A 465 -5.14 27.09 33.68
C ARG A 465 -5.28 28.16 34.76
N ASP A 466 -6.32 28.07 35.60
CA ASP A 466 -6.54 28.98 36.73
C ASP A 466 -5.39 28.94 37.75
N ALA A 467 -4.65 27.82 37.79
CA ALA A 467 -3.48 27.61 38.64
C ALA A 467 -2.14 27.95 37.96
N ASP A 468 -2.17 28.57 36.76
CA ASP A 468 -1.01 28.99 35.96
C ASP A 468 -0.06 27.82 35.62
N VAL A 469 -0.66 26.66 35.28
CA VAL A 469 0.09 25.47 34.85
C VAL A 469 0.17 25.46 33.32
N GLY A 470 1.40 25.62 32.79
CA GLY A 470 1.69 25.51 31.37
C GLY A 470 1.34 26.75 30.54
N ALA A 471 1.25 26.58 29.22
CA ALA A 471 0.90 27.61 28.25
C ALA A 471 0.08 27.00 27.09
N PRO A 472 -0.78 27.77 26.40
CA PRO A 472 -1.54 27.27 25.25
C PRO A 472 -0.60 26.88 24.10
N VAL A 473 -0.94 25.81 23.38
CA VAL A 473 -0.15 25.34 22.22
C VAL A 473 -0.30 26.28 21.01
N GLY A 474 -1.40 27.02 20.87
CA GLY A 474 -1.64 27.91 19.71
C GLY A 474 -2.12 29.32 20.07
N GLY A 475 -1.81 29.79 21.27
CA GLY A 475 -2.33 31.07 21.80
C GLY A 475 -3.83 31.08 22.15
N GLN A 476 -4.58 30.02 21.80
CA GLN A 476 -5.98 29.86 22.19
C GLN A 476 -6.10 29.48 23.68
N GLU A 477 -6.66 30.36 24.50
CA GLU A 477 -6.82 30.12 25.95
C GLU A 477 -7.71 28.90 26.25
N ASP A 478 -8.74 28.66 25.42
CA ASP A 478 -9.68 27.55 25.61
C ASP A 478 -9.21 26.20 25.03
N GLY A 479 -8.05 26.15 24.37
CA GLY A 479 -7.52 24.97 23.66
C GLY A 479 -6.68 24.01 24.51
N ILE A 480 -5.82 23.23 23.85
CA ILE A 480 -4.87 22.32 24.52
C ILE A 480 -3.65 23.12 24.99
N TRP A 481 -3.22 22.86 26.22
CA TRP A 481 -2.08 23.51 26.85
C TRP A 481 -0.91 22.53 26.96
N LYS A 482 0.31 23.03 26.72
CA LYS A 482 1.57 22.34 26.96
C LYS A 482 2.14 22.77 28.31
N CYS A 483 2.71 21.83 29.06
CA CYS A 483 3.33 22.09 30.35
C CYS A 483 4.64 21.31 30.50
N THR A 484 5.34 21.49 31.62
CA THR A 484 6.54 20.73 31.94
C THR A 484 6.23 19.56 32.87
N ALA A 485 7.13 18.58 32.95
CA ALA A 485 7.01 17.50 33.94
C ALA A 485 6.99 18.04 35.38
N GLU A 486 7.70 19.15 35.65
CA GLU A 486 7.72 19.79 36.97
C GLU A 486 6.35 20.39 37.33
N ASP A 487 5.67 21.01 36.36
CA ASP A 487 4.33 21.55 36.55
C ASP A 487 3.34 20.45 36.92
N VAL A 488 3.42 19.31 36.22
CA VAL A 488 2.58 18.13 36.45
C VAL A 488 2.81 17.58 37.87
N ILE A 489 4.07 17.35 38.25
CA ILE A 489 4.43 16.85 39.59
C ILE A 489 3.94 17.82 40.67
N SER A 490 4.09 19.13 40.46
CA SER A 490 3.66 20.16 41.41
C SER A 490 2.14 20.25 41.53
N ALA A 491 1.41 20.16 40.41
CA ALA A 491 -0.04 20.23 40.37
C ALA A 491 -0.70 19.03 41.05
N ILE A 492 -0.19 17.81 40.79
CA ILE A 492 -0.70 16.59 41.43
C ILE A 492 -0.32 16.57 42.91
N GLY A 493 0.91 16.95 43.27
CA GLY A 493 1.33 17.03 44.68
C GLY A 493 0.57 18.06 45.51
N ARG A 494 -0.08 19.04 44.88
CA ARG A 494 -0.98 20.03 45.49
C ARG A 494 -2.46 19.60 45.46
N HIS A 495 -2.78 18.42 44.94
CA HIS A 495 -4.16 17.93 44.75
C HIS A 495 -5.02 18.84 43.85
N ILE A 496 -4.40 19.58 42.92
CA ILE A 496 -5.10 20.44 41.95
C ILE A 496 -5.64 19.60 40.79
N ALA A 497 -4.88 18.58 40.38
CA ALA A 497 -5.20 17.69 39.28
C ALA A 497 -4.80 16.25 39.62
N LYS A 498 -5.34 15.31 38.86
CA LYS A 498 -4.99 13.90 38.90
C LYS A 498 -4.07 13.53 37.72
N PRO A 499 -3.37 12.39 37.79
CA PRO A 499 -2.55 11.92 36.67
C PRO A 499 -3.33 11.78 35.36
N GLU A 500 -4.62 11.40 35.44
CA GLU A 500 -5.49 11.20 34.29
C GLU A 500 -5.89 12.51 33.59
N ASP A 501 -5.64 13.67 34.22
CA ASP A 501 -5.88 14.99 33.61
C ASP A 501 -4.80 15.36 32.58
N PHE A 502 -3.71 14.57 32.50
CA PHE A 502 -2.58 14.82 31.61
C PHE A 502 -2.45 13.76 30.52
N VAL A 503 -2.07 14.19 29.33
CA VAL A 503 -1.69 13.32 28.20
C VAL A 503 -0.22 13.52 27.90
N VAL A 504 0.54 12.43 27.83
CA VAL A 504 1.97 12.45 27.53
C VAL A 504 2.22 11.79 26.20
N VAL A 505 2.93 12.50 25.32
CA VAL A 505 3.25 12.05 23.98
C VAL A 505 4.77 12.04 23.77
N SER A 506 5.27 10.99 23.12
CA SER A 506 6.65 10.86 22.68
C SER A 506 6.73 10.83 21.16
N GLY A 507 7.64 11.64 20.62
CA GLY A 507 7.84 11.77 19.18
C GLY A 507 6.81 12.70 18.53
N VAL A 508 7.10 13.05 17.28
CA VAL A 508 6.28 13.95 16.46
C VAL A 508 6.22 13.44 15.03
N SER A 509 5.15 13.79 14.34
CA SER A 509 4.96 13.65 12.90
C SER A 509 5.30 14.98 12.23
N VAL A 510 5.91 14.89 11.05
CA VAL A 510 6.33 16.06 10.27
C VAL A 510 5.72 15.95 8.88
N TRP A 511 5.04 17.02 8.45
CA TRP A 511 4.54 17.18 7.09
C TRP A 511 5.25 18.36 6.46
N GLY A 512 5.68 18.25 5.21
CA GLY A 512 6.41 19.31 4.53
C GLY A 512 6.05 19.42 3.06
N THR A 513 6.35 20.57 2.47
CA THR A 513 6.26 20.79 1.02
C THR A 513 7.32 19.98 0.26
N VAL A 514 6.91 19.36 -0.84
CA VAL A 514 7.88 18.90 -1.86
C VAL A 514 8.26 20.12 -2.72
N PRO A 515 9.56 20.49 -2.81
CA PRO A 515 9.98 21.65 -3.61
C PRO A 515 9.54 21.50 -5.08
N GLY A 516 8.81 22.50 -5.59
CA GLY A 516 8.45 22.60 -7.01
C GLY A 516 7.11 21.99 -7.45
N LYS A 517 6.31 21.42 -6.54
CA LYS A 517 5.00 20.80 -6.90
C LYS A 517 3.75 21.47 -6.30
N SER A 518 3.85 22.29 -5.24
CA SER A 518 2.69 22.94 -4.62
C SER A 518 2.99 24.32 -4.00
N GLN A 519 2.00 25.21 -3.98
CA GLN A 519 2.03 26.52 -3.29
C GLN A 519 1.61 26.43 -1.81
N ALA A 520 0.87 25.39 -1.42
CA ALA A 520 0.51 25.06 -0.04
C ALA A 520 1.20 23.74 0.33
N GLY A 521 1.83 23.67 1.49
CA GLY A 521 2.26 22.37 2.02
C GLY A 521 2.32 22.37 3.51
N GLY A 522 2.94 21.32 4.06
CA GLY A 522 2.63 20.91 5.42
C GLY A 522 1.33 20.10 5.45
N ILE A 523 0.72 19.98 6.61
CA ILE A 523 -0.50 19.20 6.81
C ILE A 523 -1.72 19.85 6.14
N GLN A 524 -1.68 21.15 5.85
CA GLN A 524 -2.75 21.83 5.11
C GLN A 524 -2.98 21.19 3.74
N GLU A 525 -1.93 20.79 3.03
CA GLU A 525 -2.05 20.09 1.75
C GLU A 525 -2.73 18.72 1.92
N GLU A 526 -2.48 18.03 3.04
CA GLU A 526 -3.13 16.75 3.32
C GLU A 526 -4.61 16.93 3.74
N VAL A 527 -4.97 18.07 4.34
CA VAL A 527 -6.36 18.48 4.54
C VAL A 527 -7.04 18.77 3.22
N ASP A 528 -6.38 19.51 2.32
CA ASP A 528 -6.91 19.85 1.00
C ASP A 528 -7.13 18.60 0.13
N LYS A 529 -6.28 17.56 0.30
CA LYS A 529 -6.44 16.22 -0.30
C LYS A 529 -7.50 15.35 0.40
N GLY A 530 -8.13 15.83 1.48
CA GLY A 530 -9.16 15.10 2.22
C GLY A 530 -8.64 13.95 3.10
N LYS A 531 -7.34 13.93 3.41
CA LYS A 531 -6.75 12.91 4.30
C LYS A 531 -6.94 13.24 5.78
N PHE A 532 -7.07 14.53 6.11
CA PHE A 532 -7.38 15.03 7.44
C PHE A 532 -8.53 16.04 7.40
N GLU A 533 -9.26 16.16 8.50
CA GLU A 533 -10.33 17.15 8.71
C GLU A 533 -10.01 17.93 10.00
N LEU A 534 -10.24 19.25 10.02
CA LEU A 534 -10.15 20.02 11.27
C LEU A 534 -11.24 19.58 12.25
N VAL A 535 -10.86 19.44 13.51
CA VAL A 535 -11.79 19.20 14.63
C VAL A 535 -12.31 20.56 15.10
N PRO A 536 -13.64 20.78 15.15
CA PRO A 536 -14.18 22.02 15.68
C PRO A 536 -13.80 22.24 17.15
N ASP A 537 -13.51 23.48 17.54
CA ASP A 537 -13.12 23.83 18.92
C ASP A 537 -14.11 23.33 19.97
N SER A 538 -15.42 23.35 19.65
CA SER A 538 -16.50 22.84 20.52
C SER A 538 -16.37 21.36 20.86
N ASN A 539 -15.66 20.59 20.04
CA ASN A 539 -15.50 19.15 20.18
C ASN A 539 -14.20 18.76 20.92
N ILE A 540 -13.23 19.67 21.05
CA ILE A 540 -11.91 19.40 21.65
C ILE A 540 -12.06 18.78 23.05
N LYS A 541 -12.99 19.29 23.86
CA LYS A 541 -13.25 18.76 25.21
C LYS A 541 -13.75 17.32 25.19
N SER A 542 -14.60 16.96 24.23
CA SER A 542 -15.12 15.60 24.06
C SER A 542 -14.02 14.65 23.60
N VAL A 543 -13.17 15.09 22.67
CA VAL A 543 -11.96 14.36 22.25
C VAL A 543 -11.06 14.10 23.46
N TRP A 544 -10.75 15.14 24.24
CA TRP A 544 -9.91 15.02 25.43
C TRP A 544 -10.43 14.02 26.45
N ASN A 545 -11.74 14.06 26.74
CA ASN A 545 -12.38 13.12 27.67
C ASN A 545 -12.27 11.66 27.24
N ALA A 546 -12.18 11.37 25.93
CA ALA A 546 -11.95 10.02 25.44
C ALA A 546 -10.47 9.63 25.54
N LEU A 547 -9.56 10.55 25.21
CA LEU A 547 -8.12 10.34 25.32
C LEU A 547 -7.68 10.00 26.76
N SER A 548 -8.24 10.68 27.76
CA SER A 548 -7.89 10.48 29.18
C SER A 548 -8.29 9.12 29.74
N LYS A 549 -9.17 8.38 29.06
CA LYS A 549 -9.57 7.01 29.45
C LYS A 549 -8.57 5.95 28.99
N GLN A 550 -7.66 6.27 28.05
CA GLN A 550 -6.69 5.31 27.54
C GLN A 550 -5.61 5.01 28.58
N ASP A 551 -5.22 3.73 28.65
CA ASP A 551 -4.22 3.22 29.59
C ASP A 551 -2.99 2.72 28.83
N VAL A 552 -1.92 2.35 29.55
CA VAL A 552 -0.73 1.72 28.99
C VAL A 552 -1.13 0.48 28.20
N LEU A 553 -0.59 0.36 26.99
CA LEU A 553 -0.99 -0.67 26.06
C LEU A 553 -0.45 -2.05 26.47
N THR A 554 -1.34 -3.01 26.62
CA THR A 554 -1.01 -4.43 26.86
C THR A 554 -1.70 -5.32 25.84
N SER A 555 -1.29 -6.58 25.74
CA SER A 555 -1.97 -7.56 24.89
C SER A 555 -3.44 -7.75 25.29
N GLU A 556 -3.75 -7.67 26.58
CA GLU A 556 -5.08 -7.88 27.15
C GLU A 556 -6.02 -6.69 26.90
N ASN A 557 -5.51 -5.46 26.93
CA ASN A 557 -6.31 -4.25 26.79
C ASN A 557 -6.25 -3.60 25.39
N LEU A 558 -5.57 -4.24 24.43
CA LEU A 558 -5.39 -3.70 23.06
C LEU A 558 -6.71 -3.28 22.41
N SER A 559 -7.72 -4.16 22.43
CA SER A 559 -9.02 -3.86 21.80
C SER A 559 -9.70 -2.66 22.47
N LEU A 560 -9.70 -2.61 23.80
CA LEU A 560 -10.28 -1.50 24.55
C LEU A 560 -9.56 -0.17 24.23
N ASN A 561 -8.22 -0.18 24.19
CA ASN A 561 -7.44 1.01 23.87
C ASN A 561 -7.69 1.53 22.43
N LEU A 562 -7.90 0.63 21.47
CA LEU A 562 -8.27 0.98 20.10
C LEU A 562 -9.72 1.49 19.98
N GLU A 563 -10.65 0.93 20.75
CA GLU A 563 -12.02 1.43 20.85
C GLU A 563 -12.05 2.85 21.42
N LEU A 564 -11.31 3.11 22.50
CA LEU A 564 -11.15 4.45 23.08
C LEU A 564 -10.45 5.42 22.11
N ALA A 565 -9.45 4.95 21.35
CA ALA A 565 -8.82 5.75 20.30
C ALA A 565 -9.83 6.17 19.22
N THR A 566 -10.74 5.26 18.86
CA THR A 566 -11.81 5.48 17.89
C THR A 566 -12.91 6.38 18.46
N GLU A 567 -13.22 6.27 19.76
CA GLU A 567 -14.13 7.19 20.48
C GLU A 567 -13.58 8.62 20.41
N ALA A 568 -12.29 8.82 20.69
CA ALA A 568 -11.64 10.13 20.60
C ALA A 568 -11.68 10.68 19.17
N TRP A 569 -11.42 9.84 18.17
CA TRP A 569 -11.52 10.23 16.76
C TRP A 569 -12.95 10.63 16.37
N ASN A 570 -13.95 9.82 16.73
CA ASN A 570 -15.38 10.09 16.48
C ASN A 570 -15.88 11.35 17.19
N ALA A 571 -15.42 11.60 18.42
CA ALA A 571 -15.75 12.82 19.17
C ALA A 571 -15.30 14.09 18.44
N GLY A 572 -14.27 14.00 17.60
CA GLY A 572 -13.79 15.11 16.77
C GLY A 572 -14.67 15.44 15.55
N ALA A 573 -15.65 14.61 15.20
CA ALA A 573 -16.45 14.80 14.00
C ALA A 573 -17.32 16.07 14.04
N GLY A 574 -17.23 16.92 13.02
CA GLY A 574 -18.09 18.10 12.87
C GLY A 574 -19.56 17.73 12.64
N ARG A 575 -20.49 18.64 13.01
CA ARG A 575 -21.91 18.51 12.63
C ARG A 575 -22.02 18.60 11.11
N ARG A 576 -22.14 17.45 10.41
CA ARG A 576 -22.45 17.42 8.98
C ARG A 576 -23.83 18.06 8.75
N ASN A 577 -23.85 19.25 8.15
CA ASN A 577 -25.08 19.85 7.64
C ASN A 577 -25.58 19.01 6.45
N GLY A 578 -26.59 18.17 6.68
CA GLY A 578 -27.52 17.69 5.66
C GLY A 578 -27.15 16.39 4.91
N LYS A 579 -27.91 15.33 5.24
CA LYS A 579 -28.26 14.15 4.42
C LYS A 579 -27.11 13.31 3.82
N MET A 580 -26.81 12.20 4.49
CA MET A 580 -26.89 10.86 3.86
C MET A 580 -27.11 9.77 4.92
N ASN A 581 -27.90 8.77 4.53
CA ASN A 581 -28.42 7.62 5.29
C ASN A 581 -27.28 6.70 5.78
N GLY A 582 -27.39 5.90 6.84
CA GLY A 582 -28.50 5.61 7.74
C GLY A 582 -27.95 5.25 9.12
N ALA A 583 -28.65 5.72 10.15
CA ALA A 583 -28.35 5.39 11.53
C ALA A 583 -28.79 3.96 11.83
N PHE A 584 -27.84 3.16 12.32
CA PHE A 584 -28.11 1.96 13.10
C PHE A 584 -29.07 2.32 14.25
N THR A 585 -30.25 1.70 14.26
CA THR A 585 -31.05 1.57 15.48
C THR A 585 -31.31 0.08 15.72
N ASN A 586 -30.88 -0.36 16.89
CA ASN A 586 -31.11 -1.69 17.43
C ASN A 586 -32.59 -1.78 17.84
N GLY A 587 -33.39 -2.58 17.14
CA GLY A 587 -34.83 -2.73 17.37
C GLY A 587 -35.23 -4.20 17.40
N ARG A 588 -35.64 -4.66 18.59
CA ARG A 588 -36.16 -6.00 18.90
C ARG A 588 -37.20 -6.48 17.88
N SER A 589 -37.07 -7.75 17.50
CA SER A 589 -38.04 -8.50 16.72
C SER A 589 -39.36 -8.66 17.48
N ASN A 590 -40.46 -8.29 16.82
CA ASN A 590 -41.78 -8.83 17.14
C ASN A 590 -42.54 -8.98 15.82
N GLY A 591 -43.00 -10.20 15.55
CA GLY A 591 -43.56 -10.61 14.28
C GLY A 591 -44.92 -9.98 13.97
N LYS A 592 -45.21 -9.92 12.67
CA LYS A 592 -46.53 -10.20 12.09
C LYS A 592 -46.37 -10.43 10.59
N GLU A 593 -46.83 -11.60 10.18
CA GLU A 593 -46.98 -12.06 8.80
C GLU A 593 -47.82 -11.09 7.98
N ASN A 594 -47.45 -10.92 6.71
CA ASN A 594 -48.43 -10.66 5.67
C ASN A 594 -47.92 -11.26 4.36
N ASP A 595 -48.48 -12.42 4.03
CA ASP A 595 -48.34 -13.11 2.75
C ASP A 595 -48.96 -12.30 1.61
N ASN A 596 -48.22 -12.18 0.50
CA ASN A 596 -48.71 -12.37 -0.88
C ASN A 596 -47.73 -11.75 -1.91
N LEU A 597 -46.70 -12.50 -2.30
CA LEU A 597 -46.02 -12.36 -3.61
C LEU A 597 -45.55 -13.76 -4.07
N PRO A 598 -45.67 -14.11 -5.36
CA PRO A 598 -45.43 -15.47 -5.86
C PRO A 598 -43.93 -15.84 -5.80
N PRO A 599 -43.59 -17.14 -5.73
CA PRO A 599 -42.23 -17.57 -5.45
C PRO A 599 -41.38 -17.45 -6.71
N MET A 600 -40.47 -16.47 -6.75
CA MET A 600 -39.35 -16.52 -7.68
C MET A 600 -38.21 -17.26 -7.00
N SER A 601 -38.01 -18.51 -7.39
CA SER A 601 -36.81 -19.28 -7.07
C SER A 601 -35.62 -18.66 -7.81
N GLY A 602 -34.64 -18.20 -7.05
CA GLY A 602 -33.34 -17.76 -7.56
C GLY A 602 -32.36 -17.69 -6.41
N LEU A 603 -31.71 -18.82 -6.12
CA LEU A 603 -30.53 -18.88 -5.27
C LEU A 603 -29.39 -18.14 -6.00
N GLY A 604 -28.85 -17.09 -5.38
CA GLY A 604 -27.56 -16.50 -5.74
C GLY A 604 -27.62 -15.34 -6.72
N ASP A 605 -27.78 -14.13 -6.21
CA ASP A 605 -27.22 -12.91 -6.80
C ASP A 605 -27.35 -11.79 -5.76
N GLY A 606 -26.22 -11.38 -5.21
CA GLY A 606 -26.16 -10.38 -4.12
C GLY A 606 -24.75 -9.90 -3.79
N PHE A 607 -23.76 -10.27 -4.59
CA PHE A 607 -22.49 -9.54 -4.65
C PHE A 607 -22.66 -8.52 -5.76
N ASP A 608 -22.98 -7.29 -5.39
CA ASP A 608 -22.78 -6.15 -6.28
C ASP A 608 -21.26 -6.08 -6.52
N GLU A 609 -20.78 -6.57 -7.67
CA GLU A 609 -19.34 -6.58 -8.01
C GLU A 609 -18.75 -5.15 -8.05
N GLU A 610 -19.60 -4.13 -7.94
CA GLU A 610 -19.29 -2.70 -7.92
C GLU A 610 -19.51 -2.02 -6.54
N ASP A 611 -19.68 -2.78 -5.45
CA ASP A 611 -19.64 -2.17 -4.11
C ASP A 611 -18.20 -1.78 -3.75
N ASP A 612 -17.82 -0.55 -4.09
CA ASP A 612 -16.51 0.06 -3.81
C ASP A 612 -16.12 0.07 -2.31
N SER A 613 -17.08 -0.23 -1.42
CA SER A 613 -16.86 -0.35 0.03
C SER A 613 -16.34 -1.73 0.46
N LEU A 614 -16.40 -2.73 -0.43
CA LEU A 614 -15.88 -4.08 -0.22
C LEU A 614 -14.55 -4.29 -0.93
N VAL A 615 -13.73 -5.17 -0.38
CA VAL A 615 -12.52 -5.65 -1.07
C VAL A 615 -12.95 -6.56 -2.23
N PHE A 616 -12.27 -6.44 -3.36
CA PHE A 616 -12.64 -7.14 -4.59
C PHE A 616 -12.80 -8.67 -4.40
N LYS A 617 -13.98 -9.18 -4.79
CA LYS A 617 -14.43 -10.58 -4.59
C LYS A 617 -14.23 -11.08 -3.15
N SER A 618 -14.57 -10.24 -2.18
CA SER A 618 -14.57 -10.56 -0.76
C SER A 618 -15.82 -10.00 -0.10
N SER A 619 -16.19 -10.55 1.06
CA SER A 619 -17.24 -9.99 1.91
C SER A 619 -16.70 -8.98 2.93
N VAL A 620 -15.39 -8.73 2.93
CA VAL A 620 -14.72 -7.83 3.87
C VAL A 620 -14.84 -6.39 3.40
N LYS A 621 -15.32 -5.52 4.30
CA LYS A 621 -15.35 -4.07 4.07
C LYS A 621 -13.94 -3.50 4.11
N VAL A 622 -13.64 -2.58 3.19
CA VAL A 622 -12.36 -1.86 3.13
C VAL A 622 -12.10 -1.06 4.42
N SER A 623 -13.16 -0.54 5.05
CA SER A 623 -13.07 0.14 6.35
C SER A 623 -12.67 -0.80 7.49
N ALA A 624 -13.18 -2.03 7.48
CA ALA A 624 -12.78 -3.06 8.44
C ALA A 624 -11.33 -3.52 8.18
N LEU A 625 -10.94 -3.67 6.92
CA LEU A 625 -9.55 -3.97 6.57
C LEU A 625 -8.59 -2.86 7.03
N SER A 626 -9.01 -1.59 6.93
CA SER A 626 -8.24 -0.44 7.43
C SER A 626 -8.07 -0.48 8.96
N ASP A 627 -9.11 -0.89 9.68
CA ASP A 627 -9.06 -1.12 11.13
C ASP A 627 -8.11 -2.27 11.50
N ASP A 628 -8.12 -3.35 10.74
CA ASP A 628 -7.22 -4.48 10.92
C ASP A 628 -5.77 -4.12 10.59
N ALA A 629 -5.54 -3.27 9.58
CA ALA A 629 -4.22 -2.74 9.25
C ALA A 629 -3.66 -1.88 10.40
N LEU A 630 -4.47 -0.98 10.97
CA LEU A 630 -4.10 -0.21 12.16
C LEU A 630 -3.84 -1.14 13.36
N ARG A 631 -4.72 -2.11 13.62
CA ARG A 631 -4.55 -3.07 14.72
C ARG A 631 -3.25 -3.84 14.59
N SER A 632 -2.94 -4.33 13.38
CA SER A 632 -1.70 -5.03 13.07
C SER A 632 -0.49 -4.13 13.27
N TRP A 633 -0.55 -2.88 12.79
CA TRP A 633 0.51 -1.88 13.01
C TRP A 633 0.76 -1.63 14.51
N VAL A 634 -0.29 -1.42 15.31
CA VAL A 634 -0.17 -1.19 16.76
C VAL A 634 0.41 -2.41 17.48
N LYS A 635 -0.04 -3.62 17.14
CA LYS A 635 0.53 -4.87 17.68
C LYS A 635 2.03 -4.97 17.39
N THR A 636 2.42 -4.72 16.14
CA THR A 636 3.80 -4.84 15.70
C THR A 636 4.71 -3.77 16.28
N PHE A 637 4.35 -2.50 16.14
CA PHE A 637 5.27 -1.40 16.42
C PHE A 637 5.14 -0.82 17.83
N LEU A 638 3.98 -0.92 18.47
CA LEU A 638 3.77 -0.37 19.82
C LEU A 638 3.77 -1.45 20.91
N LEU A 639 3.30 -2.66 20.63
CA LEU A 639 3.36 -3.80 21.56
C LEU A 639 4.58 -4.70 21.37
N GLY A 640 5.20 -4.70 20.19
CA GLY A 640 6.29 -5.63 19.86
C GLY A 640 5.83 -7.08 19.66
N LEU A 641 4.55 -7.30 19.33
CA LEU A 641 3.97 -8.60 19.01
C LEU A 641 3.96 -8.84 17.50
N PRO A 642 4.00 -10.10 17.02
CA PRO A 642 3.77 -10.40 15.60
C PRO A 642 2.40 -9.87 15.12
N SER A 643 2.29 -9.54 13.82
CA SER A 643 1.00 -9.14 13.19
C SER A 643 -0.02 -10.28 13.26
N MET A 644 -1.31 -9.98 13.05
CA MET A 644 -2.42 -10.95 13.20
C MET A 644 -2.09 -12.29 12.51
N GLN A 645 -1.88 -13.35 13.29
CA GLN A 645 -2.04 -14.72 12.81
C GLN A 645 -3.55 -14.99 12.81
N GLY A 646 -4.06 -15.47 11.68
CA GLY A 646 -5.49 -15.69 11.40
C GLY A 646 -6.22 -16.53 12.42
#